data_AF-A0A365YYJ5-F1
#
_entry.id   AF-A0A365YYJ5-F1
#
_cell.length_a   1.000
_cell.length_b   1.000
_cell.length_c   1.000
_cell.angle_alpha   90.00
_cell.angle_beta   90.00
_cell.angle_gamma   90.00
#
_symmetry.space_group_name_H-M   'P 1'
#
loop_
_entity.id
_entity.type
_entity.pdbx_description
1 polymer ?
#
loop_
_entity_poly.entity_id
_entity_poly.type
_entity_poly.pdbx_seq_one_letter_code
_entity_poly.pdbx_strand_id
1 'polypeptide(L)'
;RHVDLPTYPFQRQRYWPEALPAEAGDLGVAGLDATGHPLLGAAVTLADGGGLVLTGRLSPRVQPWLLDHVVGGVPLLPATALLDLALHAGARVGCELVEELTLESPIALPEDGGLQLQVAVGAPDDAGRRAIALYSRAEDATEWTRRCGGTLAPAADPAPAEGLTAWPPPGAQPVDIDALFDRMADQGIDYGPAFHGLDAAWRDGDHLYAEIAVAQDADRYALHPAELGTSLHLLSLGDDADAGPLRMPFIWSGARLHAQGTGALRVRISPAGDEGLAFLVADATGTPVATVASMVRRAVSAVSGLGALESLHHVRWTPLTPPADAATGAAHRRWGLLGPDERKVGALLASSGIPLTSYPDLAAIDDVPDAVFLPVPGPAAPRATPGAVRSAVSAALATVQGWLADARFAPSRLVVVGAGVDDDPAQAAVWGLLRSAQREHPDVITLLDIGDAPDAIAGPTLATAVSAGEPEMAARAGTLVAPRLARAAAPDQPAEARRLTGTVLVTGASGGLGMALARHLVDTHDVRGLVLASRRGESHAPLAALADELRARGARVAVPACDVSERDQVRALLDGIDDLTAVIHTAAVLDDGTIQAITSERVGRVLAPKTDAALHLHELTEGRELSAFVMFSSIGGRLSGIGQGAYSAANATLEALARHRRARGLPGTALAWGLWADEGGMGSRLDATDIERHGQSGIGALPMADGLALFDAALARDEAVLAPVRLNHAALRDLAEAGTLPPLLADLVRAPRRERAPKDTGPASLAGASVEALTELVRSHVAAVLGYAGPRAVEEQRAFTELGLDSLTAVELRNRLSTATGLRLPATLVFDAPTPSAVATELARRLSPPDARTADADRADADTADDARVRDLLATVPVARLRDTGLLTQLLALAESESEREPKTPDGAPGDDNTVDIDAMDVADLIHLAMDGTES
;
A
#
# COMPACT_ATOMS: atom_id res chain seq x y z
N ARG A 1 -20.65 63.32 -7.18
CA ARG A 1 -19.58 62.31 -7.19
C ARG A 1 -19.79 61.45 -5.95
N HIS A 2 -20.40 60.27 -6.11
CA HIS A 2 -20.45 59.27 -5.02
C HIS A 2 -19.06 58.66 -4.92
N VAL A 3 -18.53 58.56 -3.71
CA VAL A 3 -17.24 57.93 -3.43
C VAL A 3 -17.49 56.93 -2.32
N ASP A 4 -17.20 55.66 -2.56
CA ASP A 4 -17.32 54.62 -1.56
C ASP A 4 -16.29 54.87 -0.46
N LEU A 5 -16.78 55.04 0.77
CA LEU A 5 -15.95 55.16 1.96
C LEU A 5 -15.75 53.77 2.57
N PRO A 6 -14.62 53.53 3.27
CA PRO A 6 -14.41 52.29 4.01
C PRO A 6 -15.56 52.06 4.99
N THR A 7 -16.05 50.83 5.05
CA THR A 7 -17.08 50.44 6.02
C THR A 7 -16.55 50.56 7.45
N TYR A 8 -17.47 50.70 8.41
CA TYR A 8 -17.15 50.84 9.83
C TYR A 8 -16.18 49.72 10.27
N PRO A 9 -15.03 50.05 10.89
CA PRO A 9 -14.05 49.04 11.30
C PRO A 9 -14.60 48.31 12.53
N PHE A 10 -15.37 47.24 12.29
CA PHE A 10 -15.82 46.35 13.35
C PHE A 10 -14.63 45.86 14.16
N GLN A 11 -14.79 45.76 15.48
CA GLN A 11 -13.72 45.40 16.42
C GLN A 11 -13.14 43.97 16.23
N ARG A 12 -13.67 43.19 15.27
CA ARG A 12 -13.24 41.83 14.88
C ARG A 12 -13.00 40.88 16.06
N GLN A 13 -13.72 41.06 17.16
CA GLN A 13 -13.74 40.09 18.24
C GLN A 13 -14.57 38.87 17.85
N ARG A 14 -14.01 37.69 18.10
CA ARG A 14 -14.63 36.40 17.81
C ARG A 14 -15.65 36.10 18.90
N TYR A 15 -16.94 36.11 18.54
CA TYR A 15 -18.05 35.76 19.42
C TYR A 15 -18.73 34.45 18.97
N TRP A 16 -17.92 33.44 18.67
CA TRP A 16 -18.40 32.07 18.46
C TRP A 16 -18.35 31.33 19.81
N PRO A 17 -19.34 30.50 20.16
CA PRO A 17 -19.18 29.58 21.29
C PRO A 17 -18.05 28.62 20.94
N GLU A 18 -16.88 28.84 21.53
CA GLU A 18 -15.82 27.84 21.56
C GLU A 18 -16.36 26.67 22.39
N ALA A 19 -16.36 25.47 21.81
CA ALA A 19 -16.60 24.27 22.59
C ALA A 19 -15.44 24.19 23.60
N LEU A 20 -15.70 24.65 24.82
CA LEU A 20 -14.83 24.40 25.95
C LEU A 20 -14.59 22.88 25.99
N PRO A 21 -13.36 22.40 26.23
CA PRO A 21 -13.19 21.03 26.69
C PRO A 21 -14.16 20.89 27.86
N ALA A 22 -15.00 19.85 27.86
CA ALA A 22 -16.02 19.68 28.88
C ALA A 22 -15.34 19.76 30.26
N GLU A 23 -15.39 20.93 30.91
CA GLU A 23 -15.24 21.00 32.34
C GLU A 23 -16.32 20.06 32.85
N ALA A 24 -15.88 18.99 33.51
CA ALA A 24 -16.74 17.97 34.06
C ALA A 24 -17.94 18.67 34.69
N GLY A 25 -19.12 18.54 34.08
CA GLY A 25 -20.34 19.01 34.71
C GLY A 25 -20.33 18.44 36.12
N ASP A 26 -20.53 19.30 37.13
CA ASP A 26 -20.31 18.99 38.55
C ASP A 26 -20.67 17.53 38.88
N LEU A 27 -19.65 16.66 38.89
CA LEU A 27 -19.82 15.21 39.07
C LEU A 27 -20.48 14.91 40.42
N GLY A 28 -20.42 15.86 41.37
CA GLY A 28 -21.12 15.82 42.64
C GLY A 28 -22.64 15.71 42.50
N VAL A 29 -23.24 16.22 41.41
CA VAL A 29 -24.69 16.06 41.14
C VAL A 29 -25.04 14.59 40.87
N ALA A 30 -24.12 13.82 40.30
CA ALA A 30 -24.26 12.38 40.09
C ALA A 30 -23.77 11.55 41.30
N GLY A 31 -23.34 12.19 42.39
CA GLY A 31 -22.78 11.52 43.57
C GLY A 31 -21.40 10.91 43.32
N LEU A 32 -20.64 11.45 42.35
CA LEU A 32 -19.31 10.98 41.98
C LEU A 32 -18.24 12.00 42.35
N ASP A 33 -17.08 11.53 42.79
CA ASP A 33 -15.94 12.36 43.10
C ASP A 33 -15.05 12.55 41.85
N ALA A 34 -14.67 13.80 41.57
CA ALA A 34 -13.68 14.10 40.56
C ALA A 34 -12.29 13.64 41.03
N THR A 35 -11.53 13.05 40.11
CA THR A 35 -10.28 12.37 40.48
C THR A 35 -9.01 13.19 40.21
N GLY A 36 -9.08 14.18 39.32
CA GLY A 36 -7.92 14.87 38.77
C GLY A 36 -7.02 14.04 37.82
N HIS A 37 -7.33 12.76 37.60
CA HIS A 37 -6.51 11.86 36.77
C HIS A 37 -6.93 11.89 35.30
N PRO A 38 -6.01 12.07 34.32
CA PRO A 38 -6.36 12.19 32.90
C PRO A 38 -7.06 10.96 32.29
N LEU A 39 -6.84 9.76 32.86
CA LEU A 39 -7.43 8.50 32.37
C LEU A 39 -8.57 7.96 33.23
N LEU A 40 -8.79 8.48 34.44
CA LEU A 40 -9.86 8.05 35.35
C LEU A 40 -10.60 9.30 35.77
N GLY A 41 -11.77 9.61 35.24
CA GLY A 41 -12.41 10.91 35.50
C GLY A 41 -13.26 10.97 36.77
N ALA A 42 -13.79 9.83 37.23
CA ALA A 42 -14.74 9.77 38.34
C ALA A 42 -14.44 8.61 39.29
N ALA A 43 -14.78 8.78 40.56
CA ALA A 43 -14.68 7.76 41.60
C ALA A 43 -15.97 7.66 42.41
N VAL A 44 -16.25 6.46 42.91
CA VAL A 44 -17.35 6.17 43.84
C VAL A 44 -16.87 5.20 44.92
N THR A 45 -17.11 5.56 46.19
CA THR A 45 -16.86 4.67 47.32
C THR A 45 -18.06 3.78 47.54
N LEU A 46 -17.84 2.47 47.67
CA LEU A 46 -18.90 1.48 47.90
C LEU A 46 -19.33 1.48 49.37
N ALA A 47 -20.65 1.53 49.59
CA ALA A 47 -21.25 1.66 50.91
C ALA A 47 -21.11 0.40 51.80
N ASP A 48 -20.77 -0.75 51.22
CA ASP A 48 -20.84 -2.08 51.86
C ASP A 48 -19.53 -2.57 52.48
N GLY A 49 -18.43 -1.82 52.39
CA GLY A 49 -17.16 -2.27 52.98
C GLY A 49 -15.93 -1.43 52.69
N GLY A 50 -16.08 -0.18 52.25
CA GLY A 50 -14.95 0.70 51.94
C GLY A 50 -14.17 0.28 50.69
N GLY A 51 -14.83 -0.39 49.75
CA GLY A 51 -14.32 -0.58 48.39
C GLY A 51 -14.40 0.72 47.58
N LEU A 52 -13.61 0.81 46.52
CA LEU A 52 -13.53 1.99 45.65
C LEU A 52 -13.67 1.54 44.20
N VAL A 53 -14.51 2.22 43.43
CA VAL A 53 -14.57 2.06 41.98
C VAL A 53 -14.20 3.38 41.31
N LEU A 54 -13.19 3.34 40.43
CA LEU A 54 -12.83 4.46 39.58
C LEU A 54 -13.24 4.15 38.14
N THR A 55 -13.73 5.14 37.41
CA THR A 55 -14.14 5.00 36.02
C THR A 55 -13.47 6.02 35.14
N GLY A 56 -13.18 5.62 33.91
CA GLY A 56 -12.43 6.42 32.96
C GLY A 56 -12.81 6.14 31.51
N ARG A 57 -12.24 6.93 30.61
CA ARG A 57 -12.42 6.78 29.17
C ARG A 57 -11.09 6.95 28.46
N LEU A 58 -10.68 5.93 27.71
CA LEU A 58 -9.55 6.00 26.78
C LEU A 58 -10.08 6.41 25.41
N SER A 59 -9.57 7.50 24.86
CA SER A 59 -9.99 7.99 23.56
C SER A 59 -8.85 8.73 22.90
N PRO A 60 -8.33 8.24 21.76
CA PRO A 60 -7.31 8.95 20.99
C PRO A 60 -7.65 10.42 20.68
N ARG A 61 -8.95 10.76 20.59
CA ARG A 61 -9.39 12.16 20.41
C ARG A 61 -9.13 13.08 21.61
N VAL A 62 -9.12 12.52 22.81
CA VAL A 62 -8.98 13.26 24.08
C VAL A 62 -7.55 13.14 24.59
N GLN A 63 -6.94 11.96 24.44
CA GLN A 63 -5.56 11.69 24.79
C GLN A 63 -4.80 11.20 23.53
N PRO A 64 -4.29 12.12 22.68
CA PRO A 64 -3.65 11.75 21.41
C PRO A 64 -2.43 10.86 21.56
N TRP A 65 -1.68 11.01 22.66
CA TRP A 65 -0.48 10.22 22.97
C TRP A 65 -0.76 8.71 23.06
N LEU A 66 -2.01 8.30 23.29
CA LEU A 66 -2.40 6.89 23.32
C LEU A 66 -2.08 6.17 21.99
N LEU A 67 -2.00 6.89 20.87
CA LEU A 67 -1.64 6.32 19.56
C LEU A 67 -0.14 6.18 19.33
N ASP A 68 0.69 6.69 20.23
CA ASP A 68 2.15 6.72 20.08
C ASP A 68 2.84 5.47 20.64
N HIS A 69 2.07 4.46 21.06
CA HIS A 69 2.60 3.16 21.50
C HIS A 69 2.00 2.05 20.64
N VAL A 70 2.71 1.68 19.58
CA VAL A 70 2.24 0.73 18.57
C VAL A 70 3.08 -0.53 18.63
N VAL A 71 2.42 -1.68 18.70
CA VAL A 71 3.08 -2.98 18.77
C VAL A 71 2.42 -3.92 17.76
N GLY A 72 3.22 -4.47 16.84
CA GLY A 72 2.72 -5.27 15.72
C GLY A 72 1.76 -4.48 14.82
N GLY A 73 1.96 -3.16 14.67
CA GLY A 73 1.08 -2.27 13.92
C GLY A 73 -0.22 -1.86 14.63
N VAL A 74 -0.48 -2.36 15.84
CA VAL A 74 -1.70 -2.06 16.61
C VAL A 74 -1.38 -1.05 17.73
N PRO A 75 -2.12 0.08 17.84
CA PRO A 75 -2.01 0.96 18.99
C PRO A 75 -2.47 0.25 20.27
N LEU A 76 -1.55 0.06 21.22
CA LEU A 76 -1.82 -0.59 22.49
C LEU A 76 -1.67 0.41 23.64
N LEU A 77 -2.56 0.34 24.63
CA LEU A 77 -2.30 1.02 25.90
C LEU A 77 -1.00 0.45 26.52
N PRO A 78 0.02 1.28 26.82
CA PRO A 78 1.26 0.78 27.38
C PRO A 78 1.03 0.17 28.76
N ALA A 79 1.76 -0.89 29.09
CA ALA A 79 1.67 -1.56 30.39
C ALA A 79 1.93 -0.62 31.58
N THR A 80 2.75 0.41 31.37
CA THR A 80 3.05 1.45 32.35
C THR A 80 1.84 2.30 32.72
N ALA A 81 0.85 2.44 31.83
CA ALA A 81 -0.42 3.09 32.16
C ALA A 81 -1.22 2.27 33.17
N LEU A 82 -1.21 0.95 33.08
CA LEU A 82 -1.90 0.10 34.06
C LEU A 82 -1.27 0.20 35.45
N LEU A 83 0.06 0.35 35.51
CA LEU A 83 0.76 0.59 36.78
C LEU A 83 0.41 1.95 37.38
N ASP A 84 0.41 3.01 36.57
CA ASP A 84 0.02 4.36 37.00
C ASP A 84 -1.42 4.39 37.55
N LEU A 85 -2.36 3.74 36.86
CA LEU A 85 -3.75 3.59 37.33
C LEU A 85 -3.82 2.87 38.69
N ALA A 86 -3.01 1.84 38.90
CA ALA A 86 -2.96 1.11 40.17
C ALA A 86 -2.35 1.95 41.31
N LEU A 87 -1.27 2.69 41.05
CA LEU A 87 -0.66 3.62 42.00
C LEU A 87 -1.64 4.73 42.40
N HIS A 88 -2.34 5.30 41.42
CA HIS A 88 -3.36 6.33 41.68
C HIS A 88 -4.53 5.79 42.51
N ALA A 89 -5.02 4.59 42.21
CA ALA A 89 -6.08 3.94 42.97
C ALA A 89 -5.63 3.61 44.41
N GLY A 90 -4.39 3.13 44.57
CA GLY A 90 -3.79 2.82 45.87
C GLY A 90 -3.67 4.03 46.79
N ALA A 91 -3.16 5.16 46.28
CA ALA A 91 -3.04 6.40 47.03
C ALA A 91 -4.39 6.87 47.61
N ARG A 92 -5.50 6.70 46.87
CA ARG A 92 -6.84 7.05 47.34
C ARG A 92 -7.35 6.22 48.52
N VAL A 93 -6.90 4.99 48.65
CA VAL A 93 -7.33 4.07 49.71
C VAL A 93 -6.29 3.89 50.81
N GLY A 94 -5.24 4.72 50.81
CA GLY A 94 -4.13 4.65 51.78
C GLY A 94 -3.22 3.43 51.59
N CYS A 95 -3.18 2.85 50.38
CA CYS A 95 -2.30 1.75 50.03
C CYS A 95 -1.24 2.24 49.03
N GLU A 96 -0.11 2.73 49.54
CA GLU A 96 0.96 3.33 48.73
C GLU A 96 1.85 2.29 48.02
N LEU A 97 1.69 1.00 48.34
CA LEU A 97 2.46 -0.09 47.75
C LEU A 97 1.56 -0.93 46.84
N VAL A 98 1.96 -1.06 45.57
CA VAL A 98 1.48 -2.13 44.69
C VAL A 98 2.35 -3.36 45.00
N GLU A 99 1.82 -4.27 45.82
CA GLU A 99 2.53 -5.50 46.22
C GLU A 99 2.75 -6.39 44.99
N GLU A 100 1.70 -6.57 44.18
CA GLU A 100 1.74 -7.24 42.90
C GLU A 100 0.67 -6.68 41.95
N LEU A 101 0.99 -6.56 40.67
CA LEU A 101 0.05 -6.32 39.58
C LEU A 101 0.39 -7.22 38.40
N THR A 102 -0.51 -8.14 38.07
CA THR A 102 -0.36 -9.11 36.97
C THR A 102 -1.22 -8.70 35.79
N LEU A 103 -0.60 -8.53 34.62
CA LEU A 103 -1.25 -8.15 33.37
C LEU A 103 -1.75 -9.40 32.63
N GLU A 104 -3.05 -9.48 32.39
CA GLU A 104 -3.71 -10.66 31.82
C GLU A 104 -3.79 -10.58 30.29
N SER A 105 -4.12 -9.40 29.76
CA SER A 105 -4.20 -9.17 28.32
C SER A 105 -3.85 -7.73 27.92
N PRO A 106 -3.24 -7.50 26.75
CA PRO A 106 -3.05 -6.17 26.20
C PRO A 106 -4.39 -5.48 25.91
N ILE A 107 -4.40 -4.14 25.97
CA ILE A 107 -5.57 -3.33 25.62
C ILE A 107 -5.28 -2.66 24.28
N ALA A 108 -5.87 -3.19 23.21
CA ALA A 108 -5.86 -2.53 21.90
C ALA A 108 -6.81 -1.33 21.91
N LEU A 109 -6.35 -0.21 21.38
CA LEU A 109 -7.13 1.02 21.29
C LEU A 109 -7.91 1.01 19.96
N PRO A 110 -9.23 1.23 19.98
CA PRO A 110 -10.02 1.24 18.77
C PRO A 110 -9.68 2.45 17.91
N GLU A 111 -9.69 2.28 16.59
CA GLU A 111 -9.50 3.37 15.62
C GLU A 111 -10.60 4.44 15.71
N ASP A 112 -11.82 4.01 16.06
CA ASP A 112 -13.01 4.84 16.22
C ASP A 112 -13.66 4.61 17.60
N GLY A 113 -14.14 5.69 18.21
CA GLY A 113 -14.79 5.65 19.53
C GLY A 113 -13.78 5.71 20.68
N GLY A 114 -14.07 5.00 21.76
CA GLY A 114 -13.20 4.90 22.93
C GLY A 114 -13.45 3.63 23.71
N LEU A 115 -12.62 3.40 24.73
CA LEU A 115 -12.83 2.35 25.71
C LEU A 115 -13.27 2.96 27.03
N GLN A 116 -14.22 2.32 27.68
CA GLN A 116 -14.52 2.58 29.08
C GLN A 116 -13.54 1.79 29.95
N LEU A 117 -13.04 2.44 30.99
CA LEU A 117 -12.20 1.83 32.03
C LEU A 117 -12.97 1.76 33.34
N GLN A 118 -12.73 0.68 34.08
CA GLN A 118 -13.15 0.54 35.46
C GLN A 118 -12.01 -0.04 36.29
N VAL A 119 -11.65 0.61 37.38
CA VAL A 119 -10.71 0.11 38.38
C VAL A 119 -11.49 -0.18 39.64
N ALA A 120 -11.53 -1.44 40.06
CA ALA A 120 -12.21 -1.87 41.26
C ALA A 120 -11.17 -2.24 42.33
N VAL A 121 -11.28 -1.60 43.50
CA VAL A 121 -10.48 -1.89 44.68
C VAL A 121 -11.41 -2.44 45.77
N GLY A 122 -11.09 -3.63 46.27
CA GLY A 122 -11.87 -4.30 47.30
C GLY A 122 -11.76 -3.68 48.69
N ALA A 123 -12.57 -4.20 49.62
CA ALA A 123 -12.45 -3.94 51.05
C ALA A 123 -11.06 -4.39 51.57
N PRO A 124 -10.55 -3.77 52.65
CA PRO A 124 -9.28 -4.19 53.24
C PRO A 124 -9.41 -5.55 53.93
N ASP A 125 -8.38 -6.38 53.83
CA ASP A 125 -8.20 -7.56 54.67
C ASP A 125 -7.72 -7.19 56.09
N ASP A 126 -7.53 -8.17 56.97
CA ASP A 126 -7.05 -7.96 58.35
C ASP A 126 -5.68 -7.27 58.44
N ALA A 127 -4.87 -7.33 57.36
CA ALA A 127 -3.57 -6.68 57.25
C ALA A 127 -3.66 -5.31 56.52
N GLY A 128 -4.86 -4.86 56.18
CA GLY A 128 -5.11 -3.62 55.43
C GLY A 128 -4.86 -3.74 53.94
N ARG A 129 -4.53 -4.93 53.41
CA ARG A 129 -4.31 -5.14 51.97
C ARG A 129 -5.62 -5.20 51.22
N ARG A 130 -5.61 -4.79 49.96
CA ARG A 130 -6.80 -4.68 49.12
C ARG A 130 -6.53 -5.32 47.78
N ALA A 131 -7.45 -6.18 47.33
CA ALA A 131 -7.44 -6.67 45.96
C ALA A 131 -7.76 -5.52 44.99
N ILE A 132 -7.05 -5.46 43.86
CA ILE A 132 -7.32 -4.53 42.77
C ILE A 132 -7.55 -5.31 41.47
N ALA A 133 -8.52 -4.87 40.67
CA ALA A 133 -8.76 -5.38 39.33
C ALA A 133 -9.11 -4.23 38.38
N LEU A 134 -8.54 -4.24 37.18
CA LEU A 134 -8.81 -3.26 36.14
C LEU A 134 -9.54 -3.94 34.99
N TYR A 135 -10.58 -3.28 34.50
CA TYR A 135 -11.44 -3.75 33.44
C TYR A 135 -11.52 -2.72 32.32
N SER A 136 -11.70 -3.20 31.10
CA SER A 136 -12.07 -2.35 29.98
C SER A 136 -13.15 -2.97 29.12
N ARG A 137 -13.89 -2.12 28.40
CA ARG A 137 -14.81 -2.52 27.32
C ARG A 137 -14.91 -1.42 26.28
N ALA A 138 -15.30 -1.78 25.07
CA ALA A 138 -15.69 -0.81 24.05
C ALA A 138 -17.00 -0.10 24.46
N GLU A 139 -17.21 1.13 24.00
CA GLU A 139 -18.38 1.95 24.36
C GLU A 139 -19.72 1.36 23.91
N ASP A 140 -19.71 0.57 22.83
CA ASP A 140 -20.84 -0.15 22.26
C ASP A 140 -21.00 -1.58 22.80
N ALA A 141 -20.01 -2.07 23.55
CA ALA A 141 -20.02 -3.41 24.13
C ALA A 141 -20.72 -3.42 25.51
N THR A 142 -21.35 -4.56 25.83
CA THR A 142 -22.00 -4.76 27.13
C THR A 142 -21.09 -5.47 28.13
N GLU A 143 -20.26 -6.40 27.67
CA GLU A 143 -19.36 -7.21 28.50
C GLU A 143 -18.07 -6.48 28.89
N TRP A 144 -17.61 -6.70 30.11
CA TRP A 144 -16.32 -6.19 30.61
C TRP A 144 -15.25 -7.27 30.54
N THR A 145 -14.06 -6.89 30.08
CA THR A 145 -12.89 -7.76 30.10
C THR A 145 -11.94 -7.32 31.20
N ARG A 146 -11.52 -8.25 32.06
CA ARG A 146 -10.45 -8.00 33.04
C ARG A 146 -9.12 -7.92 32.31
N ARG A 147 -8.34 -6.88 32.60
CA ARG A 147 -7.07 -6.57 31.93
C ARG A 147 -5.88 -6.81 32.82
N CYS A 148 -6.05 -6.56 34.11
CA CYS A 148 -5.09 -6.94 35.13
C CYS A 148 -5.78 -7.10 36.48
N GLY A 149 -5.06 -7.69 37.42
CA GLY A 149 -5.35 -7.51 38.83
C GLY A 149 -4.18 -7.92 39.71
N GLY A 150 -4.36 -7.71 41.01
CA GLY A 150 -3.28 -7.85 41.97
C GLY A 150 -3.67 -7.37 43.35
N THR A 151 -2.68 -6.94 44.12
CA THR A 151 -2.83 -6.59 45.53
C THR A 151 -2.15 -5.25 45.83
N LEU A 152 -2.88 -4.37 46.50
CA LEU A 152 -2.40 -3.13 47.09
C LEU A 152 -2.20 -3.33 48.59
N ALA A 153 -1.17 -2.73 49.15
CA ALA A 153 -0.86 -2.80 50.57
C ALA A 153 -0.56 -1.41 51.16
N PRO A 154 -0.88 -1.18 52.44
CA PRO A 154 -0.32 -0.06 53.18
C PRO A 154 1.19 -0.18 53.18
N ALA A 155 1.88 0.92 52.92
CA ALA A 155 3.33 0.92 53.02
C ALA A 155 3.74 1.03 54.51
N ALA A 156 4.66 0.17 54.96
CA ALA A 156 5.42 0.46 56.17
C ALA A 156 6.34 1.66 55.91
N ASP A 157 6.64 2.47 56.93
CA ASP A 157 7.69 3.50 56.87
C ASP A 157 9.04 2.83 56.56
N PRO A 158 9.61 2.97 55.35
CA PRO A 158 10.88 2.36 55.01
C PRO A 158 12.02 3.35 55.22
N ALA A 159 13.23 2.82 55.15
CA ALA A 159 14.41 3.64 54.95
C ALA A 159 14.26 4.48 53.67
N PRO A 160 14.74 5.73 53.65
CA PRO A 160 14.70 6.57 52.45
C PRO A 160 15.40 5.87 51.29
N ALA A 161 14.75 5.85 50.11
CA ALA A 161 15.35 5.31 48.91
C ALA A 161 16.63 6.11 48.55
N GLU A 162 17.66 5.40 48.11
CA GLU A 162 18.89 6.04 47.62
C GLU A 162 18.58 6.88 46.37
N GLY A 163 19.05 8.12 46.32
CA GLY A 163 18.83 9.03 45.19
C GLY A 163 19.85 8.85 44.06
N LEU A 164 19.54 9.39 42.88
CA LEU A 164 20.41 9.43 41.69
C LEU A 164 21.09 10.81 41.54
N THR A 165 21.80 11.25 42.58
CA THR A 165 22.34 12.62 42.67
C THR A 165 23.67 12.81 41.94
N ALA A 166 24.49 11.75 41.80
CA ALA A 166 25.70 11.77 40.99
C ALA A 166 25.36 11.48 39.53
N TRP A 167 25.54 12.46 38.64
CA TRP A 167 25.18 12.34 37.23
C TRP A 167 26.15 13.06 36.28
N PRO A 168 26.52 12.49 35.12
CA PRO A 168 26.24 11.11 34.69
C PRO A 168 26.79 10.07 35.69
N PRO A 169 26.22 8.85 35.75
CA PRO A 169 26.59 7.87 36.75
C PRO A 169 28.11 7.59 36.72
N PRO A 170 28.84 7.76 37.84
CA PRO A 170 30.29 7.59 37.84
C PRO A 170 30.72 6.19 37.41
N GLY A 171 31.58 6.09 36.39
CA GLY A 171 32.08 4.82 35.87
C GLY A 171 31.23 4.16 34.77
N ALA A 172 30.01 4.64 34.55
CA ALA A 172 29.14 4.13 33.48
C ALA A 172 29.60 4.61 32.08
N GLN A 173 29.50 3.72 31.11
CA GLN A 173 29.83 4.01 29.71
C GLN A 173 28.59 4.52 28.97
N PRO A 174 28.67 5.59 28.17
CA PRO A 174 27.58 6.03 27.31
C PRO A 174 27.17 4.94 26.31
N VAL A 175 25.87 4.84 26.03
CA VAL A 175 25.31 3.93 25.03
C VAL A 175 24.78 4.75 23.87
N ASP A 176 25.08 4.31 22.65
CA ASP A 176 24.55 4.91 21.42
C ASP A 176 23.06 4.58 21.26
N ILE A 177 22.25 5.62 21.10
CA ILE A 177 20.80 5.54 20.95
C ILE A 177 20.32 5.96 19.56
N ASP A 178 21.21 6.33 18.64
CA ASP A 178 20.82 6.89 17.33
C ASP A 178 20.00 5.89 16.49
N ALA A 179 20.40 4.62 16.50
CA ALA A 179 19.71 3.53 15.80
C ALA A 179 18.72 2.74 16.68
N LEU A 180 18.37 3.26 17.87
CA LEU A 180 17.51 2.56 18.83
C LEU A 180 16.08 2.38 18.31
N PHE A 181 15.49 3.44 17.74
CA PHE A 181 14.11 3.38 17.25
C PHE A 181 13.99 2.50 16.00
N ASP A 182 14.99 2.51 15.11
CA ASP A 182 15.04 1.62 13.96
C ASP A 182 15.05 0.15 14.40
N ARG A 183 15.90 -0.22 15.38
CA ARG A 183 15.92 -1.58 15.95
C ARG A 183 14.58 -1.98 16.57
N MET A 184 13.91 -1.06 17.26
CA MET A 184 12.60 -1.36 17.86
C MET A 184 11.51 -1.52 16.79
N ALA A 185 11.54 -0.72 15.73
CA ALA A 185 10.65 -0.84 14.58
C ALA A 185 10.85 -2.18 13.85
N ASP A 186 12.09 -2.64 13.71
CA ASP A 186 12.42 -3.98 13.17
C ASP A 186 11.84 -5.12 14.03
N GLN A 187 11.70 -4.91 15.33
CA GLN A 187 11.03 -5.83 16.27
C GLN A 187 9.50 -5.66 16.30
N GLY A 188 8.95 -4.78 15.46
CA GLY A 188 7.53 -4.48 15.39
C GLY A 188 7.02 -3.59 16.51
N ILE A 189 7.88 -2.80 17.15
CA ILE A 189 7.51 -1.79 18.15
C ILE A 189 7.74 -0.40 17.56
N ASP A 190 6.66 0.29 17.22
CA ASP A 190 6.71 1.64 16.70
C ASP A 190 6.30 2.62 17.82
N TYR A 191 7.23 3.50 18.17
CA TYR A 191 6.96 4.58 19.11
C TYR A 191 6.69 5.87 18.36
N GLY A 192 5.70 6.63 18.83
CA GLY A 192 5.39 7.96 18.36
C GLY A 192 6.01 9.05 19.25
N PRO A 193 5.77 10.32 18.93
CA PRO A 193 6.44 11.46 19.57
C PRO A 193 6.36 11.48 21.10
N ALA A 194 5.27 11.00 21.70
CA ALA A 194 5.14 10.96 23.17
C ALA A 194 6.15 10.04 23.87
N PHE A 195 6.74 9.07 23.18
CA PHE A 195 7.71 8.12 23.72
C PHE A 195 9.15 8.42 23.28
N HIS A 196 9.39 9.49 22.52
CA HIS A 196 10.73 9.85 22.04
C HIS A 196 11.52 10.69 23.05
N GLY A 197 11.21 10.57 24.34
CA GLY A 197 11.80 11.38 25.41
C GLY A 197 13.17 10.92 25.90
N LEU A 198 13.80 9.91 25.29
CA LEU A 198 15.09 9.39 25.73
C LEU A 198 16.21 10.32 25.24
N ASP A 199 16.80 11.08 26.15
CA ASP A 199 17.85 12.05 25.81
C ASP A 199 19.24 11.40 25.78
N ALA A 200 19.52 10.51 26.74
CA ALA A 200 20.81 9.86 26.88
C ALA A 200 20.71 8.57 27.69
N ALA A 201 21.60 7.62 27.41
CA ALA A 201 21.68 6.33 28.11
C ALA A 201 23.12 5.96 28.47
N TRP A 202 23.29 5.24 29.59
CA TRP A 202 24.57 4.70 30.05
C TRP A 202 24.43 3.26 30.56
N ARG A 203 25.53 2.50 30.51
CA ARG A 203 25.64 1.13 31.03
C ARG A 203 26.81 1.01 31.99
N ASP A 204 26.58 0.34 33.12
CA ASP A 204 27.61 -0.09 34.06
C ASP A 204 27.36 -1.54 34.47
N GLY A 205 28.09 -2.49 33.86
CA GLY A 205 27.78 -3.91 33.97
C GLY A 205 26.34 -4.22 33.54
N ASP A 206 25.56 -4.82 34.44
CA ASP A 206 24.13 -5.15 34.23
C ASP A 206 23.19 -3.99 34.59
N HIS A 207 23.72 -2.85 35.02
CA HIS A 207 22.92 -1.65 35.33
C HIS A 207 22.79 -0.76 34.10
N LEU A 208 21.56 -0.32 33.83
CA LEU A 208 21.25 0.62 32.75
C LEU A 208 20.72 1.91 33.34
N TYR A 209 21.10 3.03 32.74
CA TYR A 209 20.74 4.37 33.18
C TYR A 209 20.20 5.18 32.02
N ALA A 210 19.18 6.00 32.26
CA ALA A 210 18.62 6.93 31.27
C ALA A 210 18.36 8.32 31.87
N GLU A 211 18.57 9.35 31.04
CA GLU A 211 17.90 10.64 31.18
C GLU A 211 16.71 10.70 30.23
N ILE A 212 15.57 11.10 30.76
CA ILE A 212 14.31 11.18 30.02
C ILE A 212 13.74 12.60 30.20
N ALA A 213 13.52 13.31 29.11
CA ALA A 213 12.84 14.59 29.07
C ALA A 213 11.44 14.46 28.49
N VAL A 214 10.50 15.28 28.97
CA VAL A 214 9.07 14.98 28.83
C VAL A 214 8.30 16.08 28.11
N ALA A 215 7.30 15.62 27.37
CA ALA A 215 6.17 16.37 26.82
C ALA A 215 5.13 16.79 27.90
N GLN A 216 4.01 17.38 27.51
CA GLN A 216 3.08 18.14 28.39
C GLN A 216 2.34 17.29 29.48
N ASP A 217 1.89 17.93 30.57
CA ASP A 217 0.96 17.42 31.62
C ASP A 217 1.44 16.28 32.57
N ALA A 218 2.75 16.12 32.79
CA ALA A 218 3.31 15.09 33.68
C ALA A 218 2.80 15.13 35.13
N ASP A 219 2.45 16.31 35.64
CA ASP A 219 2.00 16.58 37.02
C ASP A 219 0.62 16.01 37.34
N ARG A 220 -0.14 15.59 36.31
CA ARG A 220 -1.50 15.05 36.46
C ARG A 220 -1.55 13.53 36.65
N TYR A 221 -0.45 12.83 36.43
CA TYR A 221 -0.33 11.38 36.59
C TYR A 221 0.36 11.04 37.92
N ALA A 222 0.17 9.81 38.42
CA ALA A 222 1.00 9.34 39.52
C ALA A 222 2.44 9.16 39.03
N LEU A 223 2.58 8.52 37.86
CA LEU A 223 3.81 8.45 37.09
C LEU A 223 3.42 8.43 35.61
N HIS A 224 3.85 9.40 34.83
CA HIS A 224 3.35 9.55 33.46
C HIS A 224 3.67 8.29 32.63
N PRO A 225 2.67 7.63 32.01
CA PRO A 225 2.88 6.33 31.38
C PRO A 225 3.94 6.31 30.28
N ALA A 226 4.02 7.38 29.49
CA ALA A 226 5.02 7.48 28.43
C ALA A 226 6.45 7.72 28.98
N GLU A 227 6.61 8.34 30.15
CA GLU A 227 7.92 8.58 30.76
C GLU A 227 8.53 7.26 31.22
N LEU A 228 7.77 6.51 32.03
CA LEU A 228 8.19 5.18 32.45
C LEU A 228 8.31 4.25 31.23
N GLY A 229 7.42 4.38 30.26
CA GLY A 229 7.47 3.62 28.99
C GLY A 229 8.78 3.84 28.24
N THR A 230 9.22 5.10 28.14
CA THR A 230 10.49 5.48 27.51
C THR A 230 11.69 4.81 28.19
N SER A 231 11.66 4.63 29.52
CA SER A 231 12.73 3.92 30.22
C SER A 231 12.88 2.45 29.79
N LEU A 232 11.80 1.82 29.31
CA LEU A 232 11.83 0.44 28.84
C LEU A 232 12.59 0.28 27.51
N HIS A 233 12.85 1.37 26.78
CA HIS A 233 13.65 1.33 25.54
C HIS A 233 15.09 0.87 25.81
N LEU A 234 15.59 1.10 27.03
CA LEU A 234 16.91 0.62 27.47
C LEU A 234 17.06 -0.90 27.34
N LEU A 235 15.95 -1.65 27.41
CA LEU A 235 15.96 -3.10 27.31
C LEU A 235 16.25 -3.61 25.89
N SER A 236 16.27 -2.71 24.90
CA SER A 236 16.62 -2.97 23.50
C SER A 236 18.08 -2.58 23.17
N LEU A 237 18.90 -2.24 24.17
CA LEU A 237 20.30 -1.79 24.03
C LEU A 237 21.36 -2.87 24.36
N GLY A 238 21.07 -4.18 24.16
CA GLY A 238 21.99 -5.28 24.47
C GLY A 238 22.21 -6.28 23.34
N ASP A 239 23.29 -7.07 23.39
CA ASP A 239 23.66 -8.07 22.37
C ASP A 239 22.62 -9.21 22.19
N ASP A 240 21.78 -9.45 23.21
CA ASP A 240 20.64 -10.39 23.15
C ASP A 240 19.36 -9.77 22.56
N ALA A 241 19.37 -8.48 22.18
CA ALA A 241 18.19 -7.80 21.65
C ALA A 241 17.77 -8.35 20.28
N ASP A 242 18.70 -8.88 19.48
CA ASP A 242 18.46 -9.19 18.07
C ASP A 242 17.95 -10.62 17.78
N ALA A 243 17.72 -11.47 18.79
CA ALA A 243 17.52 -12.92 18.56
C ALA A 243 16.27 -13.56 19.21
N GLY A 244 15.31 -12.79 19.75
CA GLY A 244 14.21 -13.35 20.55
C GLY A 244 12.80 -12.81 20.24
N PRO A 245 11.73 -13.54 20.63
CA PRO A 245 10.36 -13.07 20.49
C PRO A 245 10.13 -11.81 21.33
N LEU A 246 9.33 -10.88 20.81
CA LEU A 246 8.94 -9.65 21.49
C LEU A 246 8.44 -9.93 22.91
N ARG A 247 9.02 -9.25 23.91
CA ARG A 247 8.63 -9.37 25.32
C ARG A 247 8.04 -8.08 25.86
N MET A 248 6.90 -8.18 26.54
CA MET A 248 6.25 -7.04 27.20
C MET A 248 6.21 -7.22 28.72
N PRO A 249 6.10 -6.13 29.51
CA PRO A 249 5.87 -6.21 30.95
C PRO A 249 4.64 -7.06 31.26
N PHE A 250 4.77 -7.98 32.22
CA PHE A 250 3.75 -8.96 32.59
C PHE A 250 3.38 -8.87 34.06
N ILE A 251 4.37 -8.83 34.96
CA ILE A 251 4.15 -8.69 36.41
C ILE A 251 4.97 -7.52 36.93
N TRP A 252 4.34 -6.68 37.74
CA TRP A 252 4.99 -5.63 38.53
C TRP A 252 4.86 -5.97 40.01
N SER A 253 5.97 -5.94 40.75
CA SER A 253 6.00 -6.25 42.17
C SER A 253 6.72 -5.17 42.97
N GLY A 254 6.14 -4.81 44.10
CA GLY A 254 6.70 -3.81 45.02
C GLY A 254 6.88 -2.43 44.39
N ALA A 255 5.89 -1.96 43.61
CA ALA A 255 5.93 -0.63 43.02
C ALA A 255 5.37 0.42 43.99
N ARG A 256 6.08 1.54 44.14
CA ARG A 256 5.74 2.62 45.07
C ARG A 256 6.07 3.99 44.49
N LEU A 257 5.21 4.96 44.82
CA LEU A 257 5.44 6.38 44.56
C LEU A 257 5.99 7.08 45.82
N HIS A 258 7.03 7.89 45.64
CA HIS A 258 7.69 8.69 46.70
C HIS A 258 7.39 10.19 46.55
N ALA A 259 7.20 10.65 45.32
CA ALA A 259 6.83 12.03 44.98
C ALA A 259 6.00 12.04 43.67
N GLN A 260 5.25 13.12 43.41
CA GLN A 260 4.58 13.29 42.11
C GLN A 260 5.59 13.59 41.00
N GLY A 261 5.27 13.19 39.76
CA GLY A 261 6.14 13.32 38.59
C GLY A 261 6.55 14.76 38.27
N THR A 262 7.79 14.94 37.81
CA THR A 262 8.47 16.25 37.69
C THR A 262 8.85 16.65 36.26
N GLY A 263 8.37 15.94 35.23
CA GLY A 263 8.58 16.29 33.80
C GLY A 263 10.01 16.12 33.27
N ALA A 264 10.92 15.57 34.09
CA ALA A 264 12.25 15.11 33.69
C ALA A 264 12.71 14.05 34.69
N LEU A 265 13.14 12.90 34.18
CA LEU A 265 13.47 11.73 35.00
C LEU A 265 14.90 11.25 34.76
N ARG A 266 15.51 10.77 35.84
CA ARG A 266 16.66 9.88 35.84
C ARG A 266 16.19 8.49 36.24
N VAL A 267 16.53 7.49 35.45
CA VAL A 267 16.13 6.11 35.72
C VAL A 267 17.37 5.22 35.83
N ARG A 268 17.37 4.33 36.83
CA ARG A 268 18.29 3.19 36.92
C ARG A 268 17.48 1.89 36.85
N ILE A 269 17.87 1.01 35.94
CA ILE A 269 17.35 -0.36 35.82
C ILE A 269 18.46 -1.32 36.26
N SER A 270 18.10 -2.27 37.13
CA SER A 270 19.03 -3.27 37.68
C SER A 270 18.40 -4.67 37.62
N PRO A 271 19.19 -5.75 37.55
CA PRO A 271 18.67 -7.11 37.71
C PRO A 271 18.00 -7.30 39.08
N ALA A 272 16.91 -8.07 39.11
CA ALA A 272 16.17 -8.42 40.31
C ALA A 272 15.72 -9.89 40.25
N GLY A 273 16.56 -10.78 40.79
CA GLY A 273 16.38 -12.24 40.66
C GLY A 273 16.70 -12.74 39.25
N ASP A 274 16.24 -13.95 38.91
CA ASP A 274 16.63 -14.63 37.66
C ASP A 274 15.96 -14.05 36.40
N GLU A 275 14.74 -13.49 36.51
CA GLU A 275 13.96 -12.98 35.36
C GLU A 275 13.39 -11.55 35.55
N GLY A 276 13.65 -10.92 36.71
CA GLY A 276 13.09 -9.63 37.08
C GLY A 276 14.03 -8.45 36.89
N LEU A 277 13.45 -7.25 36.77
CA LEU A 277 14.16 -5.98 36.66
C LEU A 277 13.65 -5.00 37.71
N ALA A 278 14.54 -4.45 38.53
CA ALA A 278 14.24 -3.38 39.49
C ALA A 278 14.40 -2.01 38.84
N PHE A 279 13.53 -1.06 39.23
CA PHE A 279 13.58 0.33 38.77
C PHE A 279 13.73 1.28 39.95
N LEU A 280 14.65 2.23 39.81
CA LEU A 280 14.72 3.43 40.63
C LEU A 280 14.53 4.63 39.71
N VAL A 281 13.45 5.36 39.91
CA VAL A 281 13.07 6.55 39.15
C VAL A 281 13.26 7.76 40.05
N ALA A 282 14.02 8.75 39.60
CA ALA A 282 14.29 9.99 40.30
C ALA A 282 14.02 11.18 39.38
N ASP A 283 13.82 12.36 39.97
CA ASP A 283 13.74 13.61 39.22
C ASP A 283 15.11 14.05 38.65
N ALA A 284 15.14 15.16 37.91
CA ALA A 284 16.38 15.73 37.38
C ALA A 284 17.42 16.13 38.44
N THR A 285 17.03 16.26 39.71
CA THR A 285 17.95 16.52 40.83
C THR A 285 18.50 15.23 41.44
N GLY A 286 17.94 14.08 41.08
CA GLY A 286 18.26 12.78 41.66
C GLY A 286 17.41 12.43 42.88
N THR A 287 16.36 13.18 43.19
CA THR A 287 15.44 12.87 44.29
C THR A 287 14.48 11.74 43.86
N PRO A 288 14.33 10.65 44.64
CA PRO A 288 13.45 9.54 44.26
C PRO A 288 11.99 9.96 44.03
N VAL A 289 11.44 9.54 42.89
CA VAL A 289 10.05 9.73 42.48
C VAL A 289 9.29 8.42 42.62
N ALA A 290 9.84 7.30 42.12
CA ALA A 290 9.22 5.98 42.21
C ALA A 290 10.24 4.86 42.30
N THR A 291 9.84 3.72 42.87
CA THR A 291 10.64 2.49 42.88
C THR A 291 9.79 1.30 42.48
N VAL A 292 10.36 0.36 41.76
CA VAL A 292 9.77 -0.95 41.45
C VAL A 292 10.77 -2.01 41.88
N ALA A 293 10.36 -2.90 42.79
CA ALA A 293 11.24 -3.96 43.29
C ALA A 293 11.54 -5.02 42.22
N SER A 294 10.56 -5.39 41.40
CA SER A 294 10.75 -6.28 40.26
C SER A 294 9.67 -6.09 39.19
N MET A 295 10.08 -6.09 37.93
CA MET A 295 9.22 -6.21 36.76
C MET A 295 9.67 -7.39 35.92
N VAL A 296 8.75 -8.33 35.70
CA VAL A 296 8.98 -9.52 34.86
C VAL A 296 8.34 -9.32 33.50
N ARG A 297 9.04 -9.74 32.45
CA ARG A 297 8.57 -9.66 31.05
C ARG A 297 8.18 -11.03 30.53
N ARG A 298 7.19 -11.09 29.64
CA ARG A 298 6.76 -12.32 28.96
C ARG A 298 6.76 -12.14 27.45
N ALA A 299 7.17 -13.18 26.72
CA ALA A 299 7.07 -13.23 25.26
C ALA A 299 5.60 -13.19 24.82
N VAL A 300 5.28 -12.39 23.81
CA VAL A 300 3.90 -12.17 23.39
C VAL A 300 3.62 -12.87 22.07
N SER A 301 2.88 -13.99 22.13
CA SER A 301 2.36 -14.68 20.95
C SER A 301 1.00 -14.12 20.47
N ALA A 302 0.25 -13.47 21.35
CA ALA A 302 -1.11 -13.00 21.07
C ALA A 302 -1.16 -11.74 20.19
N VAL A 303 -0.10 -10.94 20.14
CA VAL A 303 -0.04 -9.75 19.27
C VAL A 303 0.02 -10.16 17.80
N SER A 304 0.66 -11.30 17.48
CA SER A 304 0.64 -11.89 16.13
C SER A 304 -0.78 -12.22 15.66
N GLY A 305 -1.72 -12.55 16.57
CA GLY A 305 -3.13 -12.76 16.25
C GLY A 305 -3.97 -11.48 16.20
N LEU A 306 -3.63 -10.47 17.01
CA LEU A 306 -4.33 -9.17 17.05
C LEU A 306 -3.99 -8.28 15.85
N GLY A 307 -2.71 -8.21 15.44
CA GLY A 307 -2.29 -7.46 14.24
C GLY A 307 -2.57 -8.17 12.92
N ALA A 308 -2.58 -9.51 12.90
CA ALA A 308 -2.97 -10.27 11.72
C ALA A 308 -4.44 -10.05 11.35
N LEU A 309 -5.36 -9.95 12.31
CA LEU A 309 -6.77 -9.66 12.01
C LEU A 309 -6.96 -8.25 11.41
N GLU A 310 -6.14 -7.27 11.79
CA GLU A 310 -6.18 -5.93 11.19
C GLU A 310 -5.60 -5.88 9.77
N SER A 311 -4.71 -6.82 9.44
CA SER A 311 -4.11 -6.92 8.10
C SER A 311 -4.96 -7.73 7.11
N LEU A 312 -6.10 -8.27 7.55
CA LEU A 312 -7.04 -8.98 6.68
C LEU A 312 -8.12 -8.03 6.15
N HIS A 313 -8.11 -7.80 4.85
CA HIS A 313 -9.00 -6.85 4.18
C HIS A 313 -9.92 -7.54 3.17
N HIS A 314 -10.91 -6.81 2.66
CA HIS A 314 -11.70 -7.17 1.48
C HIS A 314 -12.01 -5.90 0.67
N VAL A 315 -12.39 -6.09 -0.60
CA VAL A 315 -12.88 -4.97 -1.43
C VAL A 315 -14.37 -4.82 -1.18
N ARG A 316 -14.76 -3.65 -0.67
CA ARG A 316 -16.14 -3.21 -0.49
C ARG A 316 -16.54 -2.28 -1.62
N TRP A 317 -17.76 -2.41 -2.12
CA TRP A 317 -18.32 -1.50 -3.11
C TRP A 317 -19.11 -0.38 -2.41
N THR A 318 -18.61 0.85 -2.47
CA THR A 318 -19.18 2.01 -1.77
C THR A 318 -19.96 2.90 -2.75
N PRO A 319 -21.18 3.35 -2.42
CA PRO A 319 -21.96 4.24 -3.28
C PRO A 319 -21.21 5.54 -3.64
N LEU A 320 -21.24 5.89 -4.92
CA LEU A 320 -20.71 7.15 -5.41
C LEU A 320 -21.72 8.28 -5.21
N THR A 321 -21.26 9.38 -4.64
CA THR A 321 -22.02 10.64 -4.58
C THR A 321 -21.36 11.61 -5.55
N PRO A 322 -21.87 11.76 -6.79
CA PRO A 322 -21.25 12.67 -7.75
C PRO A 322 -21.35 14.12 -7.25
N PRO A 323 -20.34 14.97 -7.52
CA PRO A 323 -20.41 16.40 -7.19
C PRO A 323 -21.58 17.07 -7.91
N ALA A 324 -22.27 18.01 -7.24
CA ALA A 324 -23.44 18.70 -7.77
C ALA A 324 -23.18 19.43 -9.11
N ASP A 325 -21.93 19.85 -9.36
CA ASP A 325 -21.52 20.57 -10.57
C ASP A 325 -21.12 19.67 -11.75
N ALA A 326 -21.07 18.35 -11.59
CA ALA A 326 -20.68 17.43 -12.68
C ALA A 326 -21.71 17.38 -13.84
N ALA A 327 -22.91 17.89 -13.63
CA ALA A 327 -23.99 17.90 -14.62
C ALA A 327 -23.93 19.07 -15.63
N THR A 328 -23.20 20.15 -15.35
CA THR A 328 -23.29 21.41 -16.14
C THR A 328 -22.41 21.42 -17.40
N GLY A 329 -21.46 20.47 -17.54
CA GLY A 329 -20.55 20.37 -18.69
C GLY A 329 -20.95 19.36 -19.78
N ALA A 330 -22.15 18.79 -19.73
CA ALA A 330 -22.58 17.70 -20.61
C ALA A 330 -23.02 18.13 -22.03
N ALA A 331 -23.33 19.42 -22.23
CA ALA A 331 -24.02 19.90 -23.44
C ALA A 331 -23.18 19.90 -24.74
N HIS A 332 -21.86 19.69 -24.66
CA HIS A 332 -20.96 19.68 -25.82
C HIS A 332 -20.20 18.37 -26.04
N ARG A 333 -20.53 17.32 -25.29
CA ARG A 333 -19.80 16.05 -25.35
C ARG A 333 -20.31 15.16 -26.47
N ARG A 334 -19.43 14.32 -27.01
CA ARG A 334 -19.71 13.32 -28.04
C ARG A 334 -19.17 11.97 -27.58
N TRP A 335 -19.95 10.91 -27.79
CA TRP A 335 -19.57 9.55 -27.42
C TRP A 335 -19.42 8.66 -28.65
N GLY A 336 -18.47 7.73 -28.58
CA GLY A 336 -18.30 6.64 -29.53
C GLY A 336 -18.63 5.30 -28.91
N LEU A 337 -19.18 4.36 -29.69
CA LEU A 337 -19.28 2.94 -29.33
C LEU A 337 -18.38 2.14 -30.27
N LEU A 338 -17.42 1.41 -29.72
CA LEU A 338 -16.41 0.67 -30.46
C LEU A 338 -16.74 -0.83 -30.50
N GLY A 339 -16.84 -1.38 -31.70
CA GLY A 339 -17.11 -2.80 -31.93
C GLY A 339 -18.61 -3.17 -31.83
N PRO A 340 -18.92 -4.47 -31.78
CA PRO A 340 -20.29 -4.96 -31.79
C PRO A 340 -21.03 -4.67 -30.48
N ASP A 341 -22.29 -4.25 -30.57
CA ASP A 341 -23.16 -3.96 -29.42
C ASP A 341 -23.99 -5.16 -28.96
N GLU A 342 -23.33 -6.28 -28.65
CA GLU A 342 -24.01 -7.54 -28.31
C GLU A 342 -24.84 -7.44 -27.02
N ARG A 343 -24.48 -6.50 -26.13
CA ARG A 343 -25.11 -6.32 -24.82
C ARG A 343 -26.03 -5.10 -24.73
N LYS A 344 -26.37 -4.46 -25.86
CA LYS A 344 -27.23 -3.27 -25.94
C LYS A 344 -26.70 -2.08 -25.11
N VAL A 345 -25.38 -1.98 -24.95
CA VAL A 345 -24.70 -0.84 -24.33
C VAL A 345 -25.03 0.45 -25.09
N GLY A 346 -25.15 0.39 -26.42
CA GLY A 346 -25.53 1.53 -27.25
C GLY A 346 -26.91 2.10 -26.89
N ALA A 347 -27.89 1.24 -26.59
CA ALA A 347 -29.21 1.68 -26.15
C ALA A 347 -29.17 2.38 -24.78
N LEU A 348 -28.38 1.85 -23.84
CA LEU A 348 -28.15 2.48 -22.53
C LEU A 348 -27.48 3.86 -22.70
N LEU A 349 -26.43 3.94 -23.50
CA LEU A 349 -25.70 5.19 -23.76
C LEU A 349 -26.59 6.23 -24.45
N ALA A 350 -27.41 5.83 -25.44
CA ALA A 350 -28.33 6.73 -26.12
C ALA A 350 -29.35 7.40 -25.17
N SER A 351 -29.72 6.72 -24.07
CA SER A 351 -30.64 7.28 -23.06
C SER A 351 -30.04 8.43 -22.23
N SER A 352 -28.73 8.69 -22.34
CA SER A 352 -28.06 9.80 -21.67
C SER A 352 -28.35 11.18 -22.28
N GLY A 353 -28.84 11.23 -23.53
CA GLY A 353 -29.00 12.46 -24.30
C GLY A 353 -27.70 12.99 -24.93
N ILE A 354 -26.58 12.28 -24.80
CA ILE A 354 -25.31 12.61 -25.45
C ILE A 354 -25.27 11.96 -26.85
N PRO A 355 -24.88 12.70 -27.92
CA PRO A 355 -24.72 12.13 -29.25
C PRO A 355 -23.78 10.92 -29.26
N LEU A 356 -24.24 9.79 -29.81
CA LEU A 356 -23.51 8.53 -29.88
C LEU A 356 -23.29 8.09 -31.33
N THR A 357 -22.04 7.81 -31.70
CA THR A 357 -21.67 7.24 -33.01
C THR A 357 -21.08 5.84 -32.82
N SER A 358 -21.45 4.87 -33.64
CA SER A 358 -20.89 3.51 -33.60
C SER A 358 -19.78 3.34 -34.63
N TYR A 359 -18.68 2.71 -34.21
CA TYR A 359 -17.48 2.48 -35.01
C TYR A 359 -17.13 0.98 -34.98
N PRO A 360 -16.82 0.34 -36.12
CA PRO A 360 -16.47 -1.07 -36.15
C PRO A 360 -15.11 -1.38 -35.51
N ASP A 361 -14.15 -0.46 -35.63
CA ASP A 361 -12.79 -0.58 -35.12
C ASP A 361 -12.17 0.81 -34.88
N LEU A 362 -10.94 0.85 -34.37
CA LEU A 362 -10.21 2.11 -34.09
C LEU A 362 -9.87 2.89 -35.37
N ALA A 363 -9.66 2.21 -36.50
CA ALA A 363 -9.26 2.86 -37.75
C ALA A 363 -10.40 3.68 -38.35
N ALA A 364 -11.65 3.28 -38.11
CA ALA A 364 -12.85 3.99 -38.54
C ALA A 364 -13.14 5.29 -37.74
N ILE A 365 -12.37 5.60 -36.70
CA ILE A 365 -12.55 6.82 -35.90
C ILE A 365 -11.69 7.93 -36.50
N ASP A 366 -12.27 8.72 -37.41
CA ASP A 366 -11.62 9.90 -37.99
C ASP A 366 -11.76 11.13 -37.08
N ASP A 367 -12.98 11.37 -36.58
CA ASP A 367 -13.30 12.45 -35.66
C ASP A 367 -13.50 11.88 -34.25
N VAL A 368 -12.46 12.02 -33.42
CA VAL A 368 -12.35 11.36 -32.11
C VAL A 368 -13.35 11.96 -31.11
N PRO A 369 -14.28 11.14 -30.55
CA PRO A 369 -15.21 11.59 -29.51
C PRO A 369 -14.50 11.85 -28.16
N ASP A 370 -15.18 12.53 -27.23
CA ASP A 370 -14.63 12.78 -25.88
C ASP A 370 -14.45 11.49 -25.07
N ALA A 371 -15.34 10.52 -25.29
CA ALA A 371 -15.22 9.19 -24.71
C ALA A 371 -15.67 8.12 -25.70
N VAL A 372 -14.92 7.01 -25.76
CA VAL A 372 -15.21 5.84 -26.59
C VAL A 372 -15.47 4.65 -25.69
N PHE A 373 -16.63 4.03 -25.84
CA PHE A 373 -17.07 2.89 -25.06
C PHE A 373 -16.72 1.59 -25.78
N LEU A 374 -16.00 0.69 -25.10
CA LEU A 374 -15.63 -0.63 -25.59
C LEU A 374 -16.36 -1.70 -24.77
N PRO A 375 -17.44 -2.31 -25.29
CA PRO A 375 -18.07 -3.46 -24.65
C PRO A 375 -17.15 -4.68 -24.69
N VAL A 376 -16.96 -5.31 -23.52
CA VAL A 376 -16.31 -6.62 -23.44
C VAL A 376 -17.33 -7.69 -23.84
N PRO A 377 -17.02 -8.56 -24.82
CA PRO A 377 -17.94 -9.59 -25.27
C PRO A 377 -18.48 -10.48 -24.14
N GLY A 378 -19.68 -11.02 -24.38
CA GLY A 378 -20.29 -12.06 -23.54
C GLY A 378 -19.44 -13.34 -23.47
N PRO A 379 -19.61 -14.17 -22.43
CA PRO A 379 -19.09 -15.53 -22.48
C PRO A 379 -19.77 -16.26 -23.66
N ALA A 380 -18.96 -16.76 -24.61
CA ALA A 380 -19.47 -17.51 -25.76
C ALA A 380 -20.03 -18.90 -25.37
N ALA A 381 -19.76 -19.36 -24.15
CA ALA A 381 -20.21 -20.63 -23.61
C ALA A 381 -20.58 -20.51 -22.11
N PRO A 382 -21.44 -21.40 -21.56
CA PRO A 382 -21.85 -21.34 -20.15
C PRO A 382 -20.71 -21.56 -19.14
N ARG A 383 -19.58 -22.11 -19.59
CA ARG A 383 -18.41 -22.42 -18.77
C ARG A 383 -17.19 -21.72 -19.36
N ALA A 384 -16.47 -20.97 -18.54
CA ALA A 384 -15.23 -20.33 -18.94
C ALA A 384 -14.15 -21.41 -19.20
N THR A 385 -13.59 -21.41 -20.40
CA THR A 385 -12.45 -22.27 -20.75
C THR A 385 -11.17 -21.46 -20.72
N PRO A 386 -10.00 -22.08 -20.48
CA PRO A 386 -8.72 -21.39 -20.53
C PRO A 386 -8.48 -20.65 -21.85
N GLY A 387 -8.89 -21.25 -22.97
CA GLY A 387 -8.82 -20.63 -24.29
C GLY A 387 -9.65 -19.36 -24.40
N ALA A 388 -10.89 -19.37 -23.90
CA ALA A 388 -11.76 -18.18 -23.91
C ALA A 388 -11.19 -17.02 -23.08
N VAL A 389 -10.62 -17.31 -21.91
CA VAL A 389 -9.98 -16.30 -21.05
C VAL A 389 -8.78 -15.67 -21.78
N ARG A 390 -7.90 -16.49 -22.37
CA ARG A 390 -6.75 -15.99 -23.15
C ARG A 390 -7.19 -15.12 -24.33
N SER A 391 -8.16 -15.57 -25.11
CA SER A 391 -8.68 -14.80 -26.25
C SER A 391 -9.25 -13.45 -25.82
N ALA A 392 -10.00 -13.40 -24.72
CA ALA A 392 -10.54 -12.14 -24.19
C ALA A 392 -9.43 -11.17 -23.75
N VAL A 393 -8.43 -11.66 -23.01
CA VAL A 393 -7.29 -10.84 -22.56
C VAL A 393 -6.47 -10.35 -23.76
N SER A 394 -6.17 -11.20 -24.74
CA SER A 394 -5.41 -10.81 -25.93
C SER A 394 -6.16 -9.80 -26.81
N ALA A 395 -7.49 -9.93 -26.95
CA ALA A 395 -8.29 -8.96 -27.68
C ALA A 395 -8.28 -7.60 -26.99
N ALA A 396 -8.52 -7.56 -25.66
CA ALA A 396 -8.47 -6.33 -24.89
C ALA A 396 -7.07 -5.67 -24.94
N LEU A 397 -6.01 -6.47 -24.83
CA LEU A 397 -4.63 -6.01 -24.95
C LEU A 397 -4.37 -5.34 -26.31
N ALA A 398 -4.76 -5.99 -27.41
CA ALA A 398 -4.56 -5.45 -28.75
C ALA A 398 -5.30 -4.12 -28.97
N THR A 399 -6.55 -4.01 -28.49
CA THR A 399 -7.32 -2.76 -28.59
C THR A 399 -6.69 -1.65 -27.77
N VAL A 400 -6.24 -1.92 -26.55
CA VAL A 400 -5.59 -0.91 -25.69
C VAL A 400 -4.22 -0.50 -26.23
N GLN A 401 -3.43 -1.43 -26.74
CA GLN A 401 -2.15 -1.12 -27.39
C GLN A 401 -2.36 -0.21 -28.61
N GLY A 402 -3.35 -0.53 -29.46
CA GLY A 402 -3.72 0.29 -30.60
C GLY A 402 -4.20 1.69 -30.20
N TRP A 403 -5.03 1.78 -29.15
CA TRP A 403 -5.49 3.05 -28.60
C TRP A 403 -4.33 3.91 -28.10
N LEU A 404 -3.40 3.32 -27.34
CA LEU A 404 -2.28 4.03 -26.73
C LEU A 404 -1.17 4.39 -27.74
N ALA A 405 -1.06 3.65 -28.84
CA ALA A 405 -0.06 3.92 -29.88
C ALA A 405 -0.46 5.08 -30.80
N ASP A 406 -1.75 5.40 -30.89
CA ASP A 406 -2.27 6.42 -31.81
C ASP A 406 -2.55 7.74 -31.08
N ALA A 407 -1.74 8.75 -31.41
CA ALA A 407 -1.82 10.08 -30.79
C ALA A 407 -3.18 10.78 -30.97
N ARG A 408 -3.99 10.37 -31.97
CA ARG A 408 -5.35 10.90 -32.17
C ARG A 408 -6.24 10.68 -30.96
N PHE A 409 -6.01 9.61 -30.19
CA PHE A 409 -6.82 9.26 -29.02
C PHE A 409 -6.34 9.90 -27.71
N ALA A 410 -5.20 10.60 -27.69
CA ALA A 410 -4.68 11.26 -26.50
C ALA A 410 -5.66 12.22 -25.76
N PRO A 411 -6.55 12.96 -26.44
CA PRO A 411 -7.54 13.80 -25.74
C PRO A 411 -8.78 13.02 -25.28
N SER A 412 -8.98 11.78 -25.75
CA SER A 412 -10.17 10.97 -25.51
C SER A 412 -9.99 9.98 -24.36
N ARG A 413 -11.11 9.56 -23.79
CA ARG A 413 -11.16 8.53 -22.74
C ARG A 413 -11.70 7.21 -23.28
N LEU A 414 -10.99 6.11 -23.03
CA LEU A 414 -11.47 4.77 -23.33
C LEU A 414 -12.25 4.22 -22.13
N VAL A 415 -13.56 4.02 -22.29
CA VAL A 415 -14.43 3.45 -21.26
C VAL A 415 -14.71 1.99 -21.58
N VAL A 416 -14.12 1.07 -20.83
CA VAL A 416 -14.34 -0.37 -21.04
C VAL A 416 -15.53 -0.83 -20.23
N VAL A 417 -16.49 -1.46 -20.90
CA VAL A 417 -17.80 -1.83 -20.35
C VAL A 417 -17.92 -3.35 -20.23
N GLY A 418 -18.11 -3.84 -19.01
CA GLY A 418 -18.29 -5.24 -18.68
C GLY A 418 -19.67 -5.47 -18.08
N ALA A 419 -20.09 -6.72 -17.99
CA ALA A 419 -21.36 -7.08 -17.37
C ALA A 419 -21.21 -8.44 -16.67
N GLY A 420 -21.22 -8.39 -15.33
CA GLY A 420 -21.02 -9.57 -14.49
C GLY A 420 -19.54 -9.91 -14.29
N VAL A 421 -18.67 -8.90 -14.26
CA VAL A 421 -17.21 -9.04 -14.17
C VAL A 421 -16.79 -9.88 -12.96
N ASP A 422 -17.50 -9.76 -11.84
CA ASP A 422 -17.16 -10.44 -10.60
C ASP A 422 -17.33 -11.98 -10.65
N ASP A 423 -18.15 -12.49 -11.58
CA ASP A 423 -18.56 -13.91 -11.66
C ASP A 423 -18.08 -14.61 -12.94
N ASP A 424 -17.62 -13.86 -13.94
CA ASP A 424 -17.10 -14.38 -15.21
C ASP A 424 -15.56 -14.29 -15.26
N PRO A 425 -14.85 -15.43 -15.19
CA PRO A 425 -13.39 -15.47 -15.24
C PRO A 425 -12.76 -14.74 -16.44
N ALA A 426 -13.39 -14.74 -17.61
CA ALA A 426 -12.85 -14.08 -18.79
C ALA A 426 -12.93 -12.56 -18.67
N GLN A 427 -14.06 -12.04 -18.21
CA GLN A 427 -14.23 -10.61 -17.96
C GLN A 427 -13.37 -10.12 -16.80
N ALA A 428 -13.28 -10.90 -15.72
CA ALA A 428 -12.39 -10.60 -14.61
C ALA A 428 -10.93 -10.49 -15.05
N ALA A 429 -10.48 -11.40 -15.93
CA ALA A 429 -9.13 -11.35 -16.48
C ALA A 429 -8.86 -10.07 -17.30
N VAL A 430 -9.82 -9.65 -18.14
CA VAL A 430 -9.75 -8.37 -18.84
C VAL A 430 -9.69 -7.20 -17.84
N TRP A 431 -10.51 -7.21 -16.80
CA TRP A 431 -10.45 -6.21 -15.73
C TRP A 431 -9.08 -6.15 -15.05
N GLY A 432 -8.49 -7.30 -14.73
CA GLY A 432 -7.16 -7.38 -14.14
C GLY A 432 -6.08 -6.76 -15.03
N LEU A 433 -6.10 -7.06 -16.34
CA LEU A 433 -5.20 -6.44 -17.31
C LEU A 433 -5.35 -4.90 -17.32
N LEU A 434 -6.59 -4.44 -17.40
CA LEU A 434 -6.88 -3.01 -17.58
C LEU A 434 -6.60 -2.19 -16.32
N ARG A 435 -6.72 -2.75 -15.11
CA ARG A 435 -6.28 -2.08 -13.87
C ARG A 435 -4.78 -1.79 -13.89
N SER A 436 -3.96 -2.71 -14.41
CA SER A 436 -2.53 -2.45 -14.66
C SER A 436 -2.35 -1.31 -15.67
N ALA A 437 -3.12 -1.34 -16.77
CA ALA A 437 -3.08 -0.31 -17.80
C ALA A 437 -3.45 1.08 -17.26
N GLN A 438 -4.43 1.17 -16.36
CA GLN A 438 -4.82 2.43 -15.71
C GLN A 438 -3.70 3.02 -14.83
N ARG A 439 -2.89 2.16 -14.20
CA ARG A 439 -1.74 2.62 -13.40
C ARG A 439 -0.60 3.11 -14.28
N GLU A 440 -0.39 2.48 -15.44
CA GLU A 440 0.57 2.92 -16.44
C GLU A 440 0.10 4.20 -17.16
N HIS A 441 -1.20 4.34 -17.42
CA HIS A 441 -1.81 5.45 -18.14
C HIS A 441 -3.00 6.02 -17.36
N PRO A 442 -2.74 6.79 -16.29
CA PRO A 442 -3.81 7.43 -15.51
C PRO A 442 -4.72 8.29 -16.38
N ASP A 443 -6.01 8.36 -16.03
CA ASP A 443 -7.06 9.14 -16.69
C ASP A 443 -7.43 8.76 -18.14
N VAL A 444 -6.70 7.84 -18.78
CA VAL A 444 -6.95 7.37 -20.15
C VAL A 444 -8.05 6.30 -20.18
N ILE A 445 -8.01 5.35 -19.25
CA ILE A 445 -8.90 4.19 -19.23
C ILE A 445 -9.85 4.29 -18.03
N THR A 446 -11.14 4.03 -18.24
CA THR A 446 -12.15 3.91 -17.18
C THR A 446 -12.84 2.57 -17.28
N LEU A 447 -13.03 1.90 -16.15
CA LEU A 447 -13.69 0.60 -16.05
C LEU A 447 -15.12 0.77 -15.52
N LEU A 448 -16.08 0.20 -16.24
CA LEU A 448 -17.50 0.26 -15.90
C LEU A 448 -18.13 -1.13 -16.01
N ASP A 449 -18.49 -1.72 -14.88
CA ASP A 449 -19.30 -2.95 -14.86
C ASP A 449 -20.79 -2.59 -14.74
N ILE A 450 -21.58 -2.80 -15.80
CA ILE A 450 -23.02 -2.51 -15.80
C ILE A 450 -23.86 -3.65 -15.19
N GLY A 451 -23.23 -4.77 -14.82
CA GLY A 451 -23.93 -5.97 -14.36
C GLY A 451 -24.84 -6.59 -15.44
N ASP A 452 -25.65 -7.57 -15.05
CA ASP A 452 -26.50 -8.32 -15.99
C ASP A 452 -27.85 -7.63 -16.30
N ALA A 453 -28.13 -6.48 -15.69
CA ALA A 453 -29.37 -5.73 -15.83
C ALA A 453 -29.09 -4.28 -16.29
N PRO A 454 -28.72 -4.06 -17.56
CA PRO A 454 -28.36 -2.75 -18.08
C PRO A 454 -29.49 -1.70 -17.96
N ASP A 455 -30.75 -2.13 -17.95
CA ASP A 455 -31.92 -1.25 -17.80
C ASP A 455 -32.07 -0.64 -16.39
N ALA A 456 -31.26 -1.08 -15.41
CA ALA A 456 -31.35 -0.64 -14.02
C ALA A 456 -30.69 0.73 -13.76
N ILE A 457 -29.90 1.27 -14.70
CA ILE A 457 -29.22 2.56 -14.54
C ILE A 457 -29.79 3.57 -15.54
N ALA A 458 -30.11 4.78 -15.08
CA ALA A 458 -30.47 5.86 -15.97
C ALA A 458 -29.23 6.41 -16.73
N GLY A 459 -29.34 6.59 -18.05
CA GLY A 459 -28.27 7.17 -18.87
C GLY A 459 -27.65 8.47 -18.35
N PRO A 460 -28.41 9.43 -17.78
CA PRO A 460 -27.85 10.62 -17.16
C PRO A 460 -26.92 10.32 -15.98
N THR A 461 -27.25 9.32 -15.15
CA THR A 461 -26.40 8.88 -14.03
C THR A 461 -25.05 8.36 -14.54
N LEU A 462 -25.07 7.64 -15.66
CA LEU A 462 -23.85 7.15 -16.32
C LEU A 462 -22.99 8.28 -16.88
N ALA A 463 -23.60 9.29 -17.50
CA ALA A 463 -22.91 10.46 -18.01
C ALA A 463 -22.22 11.26 -16.89
N THR A 464 -22.89 11.46 -15.76
CA THR A 464 -22.31 12.10 -14.58
C THR A 464 -21.13 11.30 -14.03
N ALA A 465 -21.19 9.97 -14.07
CA ALA A 465 -20.16 9.11 -13.53
C ALA A 465 -18.88 9.05 -14.36
N VAL A 466 -18.99 8.94 -15.69
CA VAL A 466 -17.83 9.05 -16.59
C VAL A 466 -17.13 10.41 -16.42
N SER A 467 -17.89 11.44 -16.02
CA SER A 467 -17.40 12.78 -15.71
C SER A 467 -16.78 12.93 -14.32
N ALA A 468 -17.09 12.03 -13.39
CA ALA A 468 -16.66 12.14 -11.99
C ALA A 468 -15.17 11.81 -11.78
N GLY A 469 -14.51 11.20 -12.78
CA GLY A 469 -13.08 10.89 -12.71
C GLY A 469 -12.75 9.65 -11.87
N GLU A 470 -13.74 8.85 -11.48
CA GLU A 470 -13.49 7.55 -10.83
C GLU A 470 -12.94 6.55 -11.85
N PRO A 471 -11.81 5.87 -11.55
CA PRO A 471 -11.17 4.97 -12.51
C PRO A 471 -11.94 3.65 -12.67
N GLU A 472 -12.61 3.17 -11.63
CA GLU A 472 -13.37 1.92 -11.65
C GLU A 472 -14.71 2.09 -10.96
N MET A 473 -15.77 1.68 -11.65
CA MET A 473 -17.15 1.79 -11.20
C MET A 473 -17.93 0.53 -11.53
N ALA A 474 -18.95 0.25 -10.73
CA ALA A 474 -19.91 -0.78 -11.02
C ALA A 474 -21.33 -0.30 -10.75
N ALA A 475 -22.26 -0.87 -11.49
CA ALA A 475 -23.69 -0.70 -11.32
C ALA A 475 -24.23 -1.80 -10.42
N ARG A 476 -24.82 -1.42 -9.29
CA ARG A 476 -25.43 -2.37 -8.35
C ARG A 476 -26.74 -1.79 -7.85
N ALA A 477 -27.83 -2.54 -8.04
CA ALA A 477 -29.18 -2.15 -7.60
C ALA A 477 -29.60 -0.72 -8.02
N GLY A 478 -29.26 -0.31 -9.25
CA GLY A 478 -29.59 1.00 -9.81
C GLY A 478 -28.79 2.19 -9.24
N THR A 479 -27.75 1.93 -8.43
CA THR A 479 -26.79 2.94 -8.00
C THR A 479 -25.40 2.62 -8.54
N LEU A 480 -24.57 3.65 -8.67
CA LEU A 480 -23.16 3.48 -9.01
C LEU A 480 -22.35 3.38 -7.74
N VAL A 481 -21.46 2.39 -7.72
CA VAL A 481 -20.57 2.10 -6.61
C VAL A 481 -19.13 2.06 -7.13
N ALA A 482 -18.17 2.36 -6.27
CA ALA A 482 -16.75 2.23 -6.56
C ALA A 482 -16.06 1.33 -5.53
N PRO A 483 -14.98 0.62 -5.92
CA PRO A 483 -14.30 -0.28 -5.02
C PRO A 483 -13.47 0.51 -4.00
N ARG A 484 -13.53 0.09 -2.75
CA ARG A 484 -12.75 0.59 -1.60
C ARG A 484 -12.22 -0.60 -0.82
N LEU A 485 -10.98 -0.53 -0.36
CA LEU A 485 -10.41 -1.54 0.52
C LEU A 485 -10.94 -1.27 1.94
N ALA A 486 -11.47 -2.30 2.58
CA ALA A 486 -12.00 -2.24 3.94
C ALA A 486 -11.45 -3.40 4.76
N ARG A 487 -11.29 -3.20 6.06
CA ARG A 487 -10.93 -4.27 6.99
C ARG A 487 -12.02 -5.35 6.98
N ALA A 488 -11.63 -6.61 7.05
CA ALA A 488 -12.58 -7.71 7.24
C ALA A 488 -13.06 -7.66 8.71
N ALA A 489 -14.31 -7.27 8.95
CA ALA A 489 -14.88 -7.15 10.29
C ALA A 489 -14.77 -8.48 11.05
N ALA A 490 -14.32 -8.47 12.31
CA ALA A 490 -14.27 -9.68 13.13
C ALA A 490 -15.65 -10.37 13.13
N PRO A 491 -15.72 -11.70 13.01
CA PRO A 491 -17.00 -12.38 13.00
C PRO A 491 -17.72 -12.18 14.35
N ASP A 492 -19.03 -11.92 14.31
CA ASP A 492 -19.86 -11.68 15.50
C ASP A 492 -19.86 -12.88 16.48
N GLN A 493 -19.49 -14.06 16.00
CA GLN A 493 -19.22 -15.26 16.79
C GLN A 493 -17.92 -15.91 16.30
N PRO A 494 -17.08 -16.48 17.17
CA PRO A 494 -15.92 -17.24 16.74
C PRO A 494 -16.40 -18.45 15.94
N ALA A 495 -16.30 -18.38 14.61
CA ALA A 495 -16.52 -19.54 13.75
C ALA A 495 -15.39 -20.54 14.03
N GLU A 496 -15.73 -21.82 14.22
CA GLU A 496 -14.70 -22.86 14.26
C GLU A 496 -13.95 -22.85 12.92
N ALA A 497 -12.62 -22.71 12.99
CA ALA A 497 -11.79 -22.75 11.79
C ALA A 497 -12.06 -24.03 10.99
N ARG A 498 -12.15 -23.89 9.66
CA ARG A 498 -12.39 -25.05 8.78
C ARG A 498 -11.29 -26.07 8.99
N ARG A 499 -11.65 -27.25 9.51
CA ARG A 499 -10.69 -28.34 9.71
C ARG A 499 -10.28 -28.94 8.36
N LEU A 500 -8.98 -28.97 8.12
CA LEU A 500 -8.38 -29.64 6.96
C LEU A 500 -8.13 -31.11 7.31
N THR A 501 -9.19 -31.91 7.37
CA THR A 501 -9.10 -33.37 7.60
C THR A 501 -8.92 -34.11 6.28
N GLY A 502 -8.11 -35.16 6.20
CA GLY A 502 -7.92 -35.96 4.97
C GLY A 502 -6.62 -35.62 4.23
N THR A 503 -6.64 -35.75 2.89
CA THR A 503 -5.48 -35.43 2.04
C THR A 503 -5.59 -34.01 1.45
N VAL A 504 -4.54 -33.21 1.63
CA VAL A 504 -4.43 -31.84 1.10
C VAL A 504 -3.47 -31.82 -0.11
N LEU A 505 -3.98 -31.35 -1.25
CA LEU A 505 -3.19 -31.09 -2.45
C LEU A 505 -2.66 -29.65 -2.43
N VAL A 506 -1.34 -29.49 -2.48
CA VAL A 506 -0.67 -28.19 -2.67
C VAL A 506 -0.01 -28.17 -4.05
N THR A 507 -0.48 -27.31 -4.96
CA THR A 507 0.12 -27.14 -6.29
C THR A 507 1.04 -25.92 -6.32
N GLY A 508 2.18 -26.00 -7.01
CA GLY A 508 3.20 -24.96 -6.91
C GLY A 508 4.05 -25.10 -5.64
N ALA A 509 4.08 -26.32 -5.07
CA ALA A 509 4.70 -26.61 -3.78
C ALA A 509 6.23 -26.40 -3.76
N SER A 510 6.89 -26.31 -4.92
CA SER A 510 8.34 -26.10 -5.00
C SER A 510 8.77 -24.65 -4.74
N GLY A 511 7.85 -23.68 -4.66
CA GLY A 511 8.18 -22.29 -4.32
C GLY A 511 8.30 -22.09 -2.80
N GLY A 512 9.03 -21.05 -2.36
CA GLY A 512 9.25 -20.78 -0.94
C GLY A 512 7.95 -20.75 -0.11
N LEU A 513 6.92 -20.04 -0.59
CA LEU A 513 5.59 -19.99 0.04
C LEU A 513 4.91 -21.37 0.12
N GLY A 514 5.00 -22.18 -0.93
CA GLY A 514 4.40 -23.52 -0.95
C GLY A 514 5.09 -24.46 0.05
N MET A 515 6.41 -24.35 0.19
CA MET A 515 7.20 -25.10 1.15
C MET A 515 6.91 -24.69 2.61
N ALA A 516 6.86 -23.37 2.88
CA ALA A 516 6.51 -22.85 4.20
C ALA A 516 5.09 -23.26 4.60
N LEU A 517 4.13 -23.16 3.68
CA LEU A 517 2.76 -23.58 3.90
C LEU A 517 2.66 -25.08 4.19
N ALA A 518 3.40 -25.94 3.47
CA ALA A 518 3.39 -27.37 3.70
C ALA A 518 3.86 -27.74 5.13
N ARG A 519 4.87 -27.02 5.67
CA ARG A 519 5.27 -27.17 7.10
C ARG A 519 4.14 -26.74 8.02
N HIS A 520 3.57 -25.56 7.79
CA HIS A 520 2.49 -25.00 8.60
C HIS A 520 1.26 -25.91 8.67
N LEU A 521 0.89 -26.55 7.54
CA LEU A 521 -0.22 -27.50 7.50
C LEU A 521 0.01 -28.73 8.39
N VAL A 522 1.24 -29.24 8.44
CA VAL A 522 1.59 -30.40 9.28
C VAL A 522 1.69 -30.01 10.77
N ASP A 523 2.28 -28.85 11.05
CA ASP A 523 2.61 -28.41 12.41
C ASP A 523 1.42 -27.79 13.15
N THR A 524 0.65 -26.94 12.46
CA THR A 524 -0.41 -26.14 13.06
C THR A 524 -1.79 -26.74 12.83
N HIS A 525 -2.02 -27.32 11.64
CA HIS A 525 -3.32 -27.88 11.24
C HIS A 525 -3.43 -29.40 11.38
N ASP A 526 -2.38 -30.07 11.88
CA ASP A 526 -2.32 -31.53 12.07
C ASP A 526 -2.63 -32.32 10.77
N VAL A 527 -2.34 -31.75 9.59
CA VAL A 527 -2.60 -32.42 8.31
C VAL A 527 -1.64 -33.59 8.15
N ARG A 528 -2.18 -34.81 8.00
CA ARG A 528 -1.38 -36.04 7.88
C ARG A 528 -1.31 -36.63 6.48
N GLY A 529 -2.11 -36.15 5.52
CA GLY A 529 -1.98 -36.50 4.11
C GLY A 529 -1.64 -35.27 3.28
N LEU A 530 -0.47 -35.23 2.64
CA LEU A 530 -0.06 -34.14 1.76
C LEU A 530 0.35 -34.67 0.38
N VAL A 531 -0.09 -33.96 -0.66
CA VAL A 531 0.38 -34.13 -2.03
C VAL A 531 0.98 -32.81 -2.50
N LEU A 532 2.28 -32.78 -2.72
CA LEU A 532 3.06 -31.60 -3.09
C LEU A 532 3.37 -31.62 -4.59
N ALA A 533 2.46 -31.09 -5.40
CA ALA A 533 2.58 -31.13 -6.85
C ALA A 533 3.39 -29.95 -7.41
N SER A 534 4.35 -30.24 -8.27
CA SER A 534 5.09 -29.24 -9.06
C SER A 534 5.59 -29.85 -10.37
N ARG A 535 5.97 -29.04 -11.37
CA ARG A 535 6.51 -29.53 -12.64
C ARG A 535 7.74 -30.45 -12.48
N ARG A 536 8.57 -30.18 -11.48
CA ARG A 536 9.80 -30.96 -11.22
C ARG A 536 9.57 -32.14 -10.28
N GLY A 537 8.51 -32.13 -9.46
CA GLY A 537 8.24 -33.17 -8.47
C GLY A 537 9.46 -33.47 -7.58
N GLU A 538 9.72 -34.75 -7.31
CA GLU A 538 10.87 -35.22 -6.53
C GLU A 538 12.25 -34.84 -7.10
N SER A 539 12.35 -34.48 -8.39
CA SER A 539 13.63 -34.03 -8.96
C SER A 539 14.07 -32.64 -8.43
N HIS A 540 13.18 -31.91 -7.74
CA HIS A 540 13.53 -30.67 -7.06
C HIS A 540 14.08 -30.95 -5.65
N ALA A 541 15.41 -30.93 -5.51
CA ALA A 541 16.08 -31.32 -4.27
C ALA A 541 15.54 -30.64 -2.98
N PRO A 542 15.25 -29.32 -2.94
CA PRO A 542 14.64 -28.69 -1.76
C PRO A 542 13.25 -29.25 -1.42
N LEU A 543 12.44 -29.60 -2.43
CA LEU A 543 11.09 -30.14 -2.22
C LEU A 543 11.13 -31.59 -1.75
N ALA A 544 12.08 -32.38 -2.27
CA ALA A 544 12.32 -33.75 -1.82
C ALA A 544 12.80 -33.77 -0.35
N ALA A 545 13.75 -32.89 0.01
CA ALA A 545 14.23 -32.75 1.38
C ALA A 545 13.09 -32.36 2.36
N LEU A 546 12.22 -31.42 1.96
CA LEU A 546 11.03 -31.08 2.74
C LEU A 546 10.09 -32.27 2.90
N ALA A 547 9.86 -33.06 1.84
CA ALA A 547 9.00 -34.23 1.95
C ALA A 547 9.52 -35.26 2.96
N ASP A 548 10.84 -35.48 3.00
CA ASP A 548 11.46 -36.37 3.99
C ASP A 548 11.37 -35.80 5.41
N GLU A 549 11.57 -34.48 5.58
CA GLU A 549 11.34 -33.76 6.84
C GLU A 549 9.92 -33.98 7.37
N LEU A 550 8.90 -33.76 6.52
CA LEU A 550 7.49 -33.90 6.90
C LEU A 550 7.10 -35.38 7.16
N ARG A 551 7.68 -36.33 6.42
CA ARG A 551 7.51 -37.78 6.68
C ARG A 551 8.08 -38.18 8.04
N ALA A 552 9.25 -37.66 8.41
CA ALA A 552 9.84 -37.90 9.73
C ALA A 552 8.95 -37.34 10.87
N ARG A 553 8.11 -36.33 10.58
CA ARG A 553 7.14 -35.74 11.51
C ARG A 553 5.77 -36.44 11.47
N GLY A 554 5.66 -37.58 10.81
CA GLY A 554 4.48 -38.46 10.81
C GLY A 554 3.45 -38.18 9.71
N ALA A 555 3.72 -37.29 8.76
CA ALA A 555 2.84 -37.05 7.62
C ALA A 555 3.11 -38.06 6.47
N ARG A 556 2.06 -38.48 5.75
CA ARG A 556 2.18 -39.19 4.48
C ARG A 556 2.29 -38.15 3.36
N VAL A 557 3.46 -38.06 2.74
CA VAL A 557 3.75 -37.04 1.71
C VAL A 557 4.07 -37.70 0.37
N ALA A 558 3.39 -37.26 -0.69
CA ALA A 558 3.70 -37.59 -2.08
C ALA A 558 4.13 -36.33 -2.84
N VAL A 559 5.10 -36.43 -3.77
CA VAL A 559 5.64 -35.28 -4.51
C VAL A 559 5.60 -35.53 -6.03
N PRO A 560 4.40 -35.64 -6.62
CA PRO A 560 4.27 -35.95 -8.04
C PRO A 560 4.80 -34.81 -8.93
N ALA A 561 5.46 -35.20 -10.03
CA ALA A 561 5.73 -34.29 -11.13
C ALA A 561 4.43 -34.07 -11.92
N CYS A 562 3.92 -32.85 -11.92
CA CYS A 562 2.69 -32.48 -12.61
C CYS A 562 2.77 -31.03 -13.08
N ASP A 563 2.55 -30.80 -14.36
CA ASP A 563 2.22 -29.47 -14.86
C ASP A 563 0.71 -29.25 -14.75
N VAL A 564 0.32 -28.32 -13.87
CA VAL A 564 -1.09 -28.06 -13.60
C VAL A 564 -1.79 -27.26 -14.71
N SER A 565 -1.03 -26.67 -15.64
CA SER A 565 -1.63 -26.11 -16.86
C SER A 565 -2.09 -27.19 -17.84
N GLU A 566 -1.66 -28.44 -17.68
CA GLU A 566 -2.03 -29.55 -18.57
C GLU A 566 -3.18 -30.36 -17.98
N ARG A 567 -4.36 -30.25 -18.59
CA ARG A 567 -5.60 -30.85 -18.06
C ARG A 567 -5.47 -32.35 -17.78
N ASP A 568 -4.88 -33.11 -18.70
CA ASP A 568 -4.77 -34.56 -18.57
C ASP A 568 -3.79 -34.97 -17.47
N GLN A 569 -2.75 -34.17 -17.21
CA GLN A 569 -1.86 -34.38 -16.06
C GLN A 569 -2.58 -34.10 -14.75
N VAL A 570 -3.39 -33.03 -14.68
CA VAL A 570 -4.22 -32.74 -13.49
C VAL A 570 -5.22 -33.86 -13.25
N ARG A 571 -5.85 -34.41 -14.29
CA ARG A 571 -6.75 -35.57 -14.15
C ARG A 571 -6.00 -36.77 -13.57
N ALA A 572 -4.87 -37.16 -14.17
CA ALA A 572 -4.07 -38.29 -13.69
C ALA A 572 -3.58 -38.09 -12.24
N LEU A 573 -3.19 -36.87 -11.88
CA LEU A 573 -2.84 -36.49 -10.51
C LEU A 573 -4.02 -36.72 -9.56
N LEU A 574 -5.19 -36.16 -9.86
CA LEU A 574 -6.37 -36.24 -8.99
C LEU A 574 -6.93 -37.66 -8.87
N ASP A 575 -6.84 -38.47 -9.92
CA ASP A 575 -7.26 -39.89 -9.90
C ASP A 575 -6.35 -40.74 -9.00
N GLY A 576 -5.10 -40.30 -8.76
CA GLY A 576 -4.16 -40.95 -7.86
C GLY A 576 -4.23 -40.51 -6.39
N ILE A 577 -5.15 -39.61 -6.03
CA ILE A 577 -5.29 -39.09 -4.66
C ILE A 577 -6.57 -39.63 -4.02
N ASP A 578 -6.40 -40.53 -3.07
CA ASP A 578 -7.46 -41.00 -2.18
C ASP A 578 -7.81 -39.93 -1.13
N ASP A 579 -9.10 -39.80 -0.82
CA ASP A 579 -9.62 -38.92 0.24
C ASP A 579 -9.13 -37.46 0.11
N LEU A 580 -9.14 -36.92 -1.12
CA LEU A 580 -8.83 -35.51 -1.36
C LEU A 580 -9.93 -34.62 -0.78
N THR A 581 -9.56 -33.83 0.22
CA THR A 581 -10.51 -32.95 0.94
C THR A 581 -10.16 -31.47 0.80
N ALA A 582 -8.92 -31.11 0.46
CA ALA A 582 -8.58 -29.71 0.21
C ALA A 582 -7.60 -29.53 -0.95
N VAL A 583 -7.77 -28.43 -1.67
CA VAL A 583 -6.87 -27.96 -2.73
C VAL A 583 -6.35 -26.59 -2.35
N ILE A 584 -5.03 -26.42 -2.35
CA ILE A 584 -4.36 -25.14 -2.17
C ILE A 584 -3.47 -24.86 -3.39
N HIS A 585 -3.80 -23.81 -4.12
CA HIS A 585 -3.15 -23.46 -5.37
C HIS A 585 -2.21 -22.26 -5.20
N THR A 586 -0.89 -22.51 -5.23
CA THR A 586 0.17 -21.50 -5.06
C THR A 586 1.04 -21.33 -6.31
N ALA A 587 0.72 -22.02 -7.41
CA ALA A 587 1.54 -21.95 -8.62
C ALA A 587 1.43 -20.56 -9.27
N ALA A 588 2.58 -20.01 -9.65
CA ALA A 588 2.67 -18.69 -10.27
C ALA A 588 3.96 -18.56 -11.07
N VAL A 589 3.92 -17.74 -12.12
CA VAL A 589 5.08 -17.26 -12.86
C VAL A 589 4.87 -15.76 -13.10
N LEU A 590 5.94 -14.99 -12.92
CA LEU A 590 6.00 -13.57 -13.23
C LEU A 590 6.78 -13.36 -14.52
N ASP A 591 6.30 -12.43 -15.34
CA ASP A 591 6.87 -12.04 -16.63
C ASP A 591 6.38 -10.63 -16.96
N ASP A 592 6.87 -9.70 -16.13
CA ASP A 592 6.40 -8.33 -16.08
C ASP A 592 6.85 -7.54 -17.31
N GLY A 593 6.08 -6.53 -17.67
CA GLY A 593 6.31 -5.62 -18.78
C GLY A 593 5.18 -4.61 -18.89
N THR A 594 5.46 -3.43 -19.43
CA THR A 594 4.42 -2.43 -19.69
C THR A 594 3.37 -2.98 -20.66
N ILE A 595 2.17 -2.41 -20.65
CA ILE A 595 1.08 -2.77 -21.56
C ILE A 595 1.54 -2.76 -23.02
N GLN A 596 2.39 -1.81 -23.42
CA GLN A 596 2.96 -1.74 -24.77
C GLN A 596 3.98 -2.86 -25.08
N ALA A 597 4.62 -3.44 -24.06
CA ALA A 597 5.66 -4.46 -24.23
C ALA A 597 5.15 -5.90 -24.05
N ILE A 598 4.00 -6.10 -23.39
CA ILE A 598 3.42 -7.44 -23.20
C ILE A 598 2.89 -7.97 -24.55
N THR A 599 3.24 -9.22 -24.87
CA THR A 599 2.73 -9.93 -26.06
C THR A 599 1.72 -11.02 -25.68
N SER A 600 0.98 -11.53 -26.67
CA SER A 600 0.01 -12.62 -26.46
C SER A 600 0.66 -13.90 -25.90
N GLU A 601 1.90 -14.17 -26.28
CA GLU A 601 2.69 -15.32 -25.81
C GLU A 601 3.07 -15.15 -24.34
N ARG A 602 3.48 -13.93 -23.94
CA ARG A 602 3.76 -13.60 -22.54
C ARG A 602 2.51 -13.73 -21.67
N VAL A 603 1.36 -13.24 -22.17
CA VAL A 603 0.05 -13.45 -21.53
C VAL A 603 -0.20 -14.94 -21.32
N GLY A 604 -0.08 -15.76 -22.37
CA GLY A 604 -0.28 -17.21 -22.27
C GLY A 604 0.63 -17.87 -21.21
N ARG A 605 1.91 -17.49 -21.18
CA ARG A 605 2.90 -18.00 -20.22
C ARG A 605 2.54 -17.70 -18.76
N VAL A 606 2.00 -16.51 -18.47
CA VAL A 606 1.63 -16.09 -17.12
C VAL A 606 0.29 -16.68 -16.68
N LEU A 607 -0.68 -16.76 -17.60
CA LEU A 607 -2.00 -17.32 -17.33
C LEU A 607 -1.95 -18.83 -17.10
N ALA A 608 -1.13 -19.58 -17.86
CA ALA A 608 -1.09 -21.04 -17.82
C ALA A 608 -0.96 -21.66 -16.39
N PRO A 609 0.04 -21.31 -15.56
CA PRO A 609 0.18 -21.92 -14.24
C PRO A 609 -0.85 -21.45 -13.21
N LYS A 610 -1.64 -20.41 -13.49
CA LYS A 610 -2.66 -19.83 -12.59
C LYS A 610 -4.07 -20.06 -13.09
N THR A 611 -4.44 -19.36 -14.17
CA THR A 611 -5.78 -19.37 -14.77
C THR A 611 -6.16 -20.76 -15.25
N ASP A 612 -5.35 -21.35 -16.14
CA ASP A 612 -5.67 -22.67 -16.72
C ASP A 612 -5.70 -23.73 -15.62
N ALA A 613 -4.70 -23.72 -14.74
CA ALA A 613 -4.59 -24.63 -13.62
C ALA A 613 -5.81 -24.55 -12.68
N ALA A 614 -6.22 -23.36 -12.28
CA ALA A 614 -7.37 -23.18 -11.39
C ALA A 614 -8.68 -23.60 -12.06
N LEU A 615 -8.86 -23.31 -13.35
CA LEU A 615 -10.00 -23.80 -14.12
C LEU A 615 -9.98 -25.34 -14.16
N HIS A 616 -8.87 -25.98 -14.55
CA HIS A 616 -8.75 -27.44 -14.57
C HIS A 616 -9.05 -28.08 -13.21
N LEU A 617 -8.46 -27.55 -12.13
CA LEU A 617 -8.71 -28.00 -10.77
C LEU A 617 -10.19 -27.83 -10.41
N HIS A 618 -10.81 -26.70 -10.72
CA HIS A 618 -12.23 -26.50 -10.46
C HIS A 618 -13.09 -27.54 -11.19
N GLU A 619 -12.87 -27.74 -12.50
CA GLU A 619 -13.71 -28.65 -13.27
C GLU A 619 -13.56 -30.12 -12.84
N LEU A 620 -12.34 -30.55 -12.53
CA LEU A 620 -12.03 -31.94 -12.17
C LEU A 620 -12.32 -32.26 -10.69
N THR A 621 -12.60 -31.25 -9.87
CA THR A 621 -12.97 -31.40 -8.45
C THR A 621 -14.40 -30.98 -8.12
N GLU A 622 -15.19 -30.54 -9.10
CA GLU A 622 -16.56 -30.08 -8.91
C GLU A 622 -17.46 -31.13 -8.24
N GLY A 623 -17.26 -32.41 -8.56
CA GLY A 623 -17.99 -33.54 -7.96
C GLY A 623 -17.37 -34.11 -6.68
N ARG A 624 -16.33 -33.50 -6.11
CA ARG A 624 -15.65 -33.97 -4.89
C ARG A 624 -16.11 -33.15 -3.68
N GLU A 625 -16.31 -33.81 -2.54
CA GLU A 625 -16.65 -33.17 -1.27
C GLU A 625 -15.40 -32.54 -0.63
N LEU A 626 -15.01 -31.36 -1.10
CA LEU A 626 -13.91 -30.60 -0.52
C LEU A 626 -14.38 -29.81 0.71
N SER A 627 -13.52 -29.70 1.72
CA SER A 627 -13.68 -28.75 2.84
C SER A 627 -13.06 -27.40 2.52
N ALA A 628 -12.04 -27.34 1.65
CA ALA A 628 -11.38 -26.11 1.25
C ALA A 628 -10.87 -26.13 -0.20
N PHE A 629 -10.98 -24.98 -0.87
CA PHE A 629 -10.38 -24.73 -2.19
C PHE A 629 -9.79 -23.32 -2.15
N VAL A 630 -8.50 -23.22 -1.84
CA VAL A 630 -7.81 -21.96 -1.59
C VAL A 630 -6.88 -21.64 -2.76
N MET A 631 -6.99 -20.43 -3.32
CA MET A 631 -6.19 -19.96 -4.43
C MET A 631 -5.39 -18.74 -3.99
N PHE A 632 -4.07 -18.77 -4.22
CA PHE A 632 -3.22 -17.63 -3.91
C PHE A 632 -3.29 -16.66 -5.09
N SER A 633 -3.97 -15.55 -4.87
CA SER A 633 -4.06 -14.39 -5.76
C SER A 633 -3.05 -13.32 -5.32
N SER A 634 -3.14 -12.11 -5.88
CA SER A 634 -2.37 -10.94 -5.44
C SER A 634 -3.19 -9.67 -5.56
N ILE A 635 -3.08 -8.81 -4.55
CA ILE A 635 -3.69 -7.47 -4.57
C ILE A 635 -2.87 -6.47 -5.43
N GLY A 636 -1.68 -6.86 -5.89
CA GLY A 636 -0.74 -6.01 -6.62
C GLY A 636 -1.39 -5.29 -7.81
N GLY A 637 -2.19 -6.00 -8.61
CA GLY A 637 -2.91 -5.43 -9.75
C GLY A 637 -3.93 -4.33 -9.41
N ARG A 638 -4.31 -4.19 -8.13
CA ARG A 638 -5.19 -3.11 -7.65
C ARG A 638 -4.43 -1.98 -6.96
N LEU A 639 -3.24 -2.25 -6.41
CA LEU A 639 -2.49 -1.30 -5.57
C LEU A 639 -1.21 -0.74 -6.22
N SER A 640 -0.34 -1.60 -6.77
CA SER A 640 1.03 -1.23 -7.20
C SER A 640 1.46 -1.78 -8.56
N GLY A 641 0.60 -2.50 -9.27
CA GLY A 641 0.95 -3.39 -10.39
C GLY A 641 1.28 -2.71 -11.72
N ILE A 642 2.09 -1.64 -11.75
CA ILE A 642 2.66 -1.10 -12.99
C ILE A 642 3.46 -2.23 -13.66
N GLY A 643 3.18 -2.53 -14.93
CA GLY A 643 3.85 -3.58 -15.68
C GLY A 643 3.41 -5.01 -15.35
N GLN A 644 2.34 -5.20 -14.56
CA GLN A 644 1.88 -6.53 -14.13
C GLN A 644 0.58 -6.94 -14.82
N GLY A 645 0.34 -6.48 -16.06
CA GLY A 645 -0.93 -6.68 -16.76
C GLY A 645 -1.37 -8.14 -16.86
N ALA A 646 -0.48 -9.01 -17.37
CA ALA A 646 -0.78 -10.44 -17.50
C ALA A 646 -0.96 -11.14 -16.14
N TYR A 647 -0.15 -10.77 -15.15
CA TYR A 647 -0.23 -11.34 -13.79
C TYR A 647 -1.52 -10.90 -13.08
N SER A 648 -1.91 -9.64 -13.25
CA SER A 648 -3.15 -9.08 -12.71
C SER A 648 -4.38 -9.73 -13.35
N ALA A 649 -4.35 -10.01 -14.65
CA ALA A 649 -5.39 -10.77 -15.35
C ALA A 649 -5.53 -12.19 -14.78
N ALA A 650 -4.41 -12.89 -14.55
CA ALA A 650 -4.42 -14.23 -13.97
C ALA A 650 -5.02 -14.23 -12.55
N ASN A 651 -4.61 -13.29 -11.70
CA ASN A 651 -5.11 -13.15 -10.33
C ASN A 651 -6.62 -12.80 -10.28
N ALA A 652 -7.08 -11.89 -11.14
CA ALA A 652 -8.49 -11.54 -11.22
C ALA A 652 -9.36 -12.73 -11.65
N THR A 653 -8.83 -13.62 -12.50
CA THR A 653 -9.50 -14.90 -12.84
C THR A 653 -9.73 -15.75 -11.58
N LEU A 654 -8.72 -15.88 -10.71
CA LEU A 654 -8.82 -16.67 -9.46
C LEU A 654 -9.85 -16.08 -8.50
N GLU A 655 -9.90 -14.75 -8.38
CA GLU A 655 -10.90 -14.05 -7.57
C GLU A 655 -12.32 -14.33 -8.07
N ALA A 656 -12.56 -14.22 -9.37
CA ALA A 656 -13.87 -14.51 -9.97
C ALA A 656 -14.24 -16.00 -9.83
N LEU A 657 -13.28 -16.90 -10.00
CA LEU A 657 -13.51 -18.34 -9.80
C LEU A 657 -13.87 -18.66 -8.33
N ALA A 658 -13.29 -17.96 -7.35
CA ALA A 658 -13.65 -18.15 -5.95
C ALA A 658 -15.11 -17.74 -5.70
N ARG A 659 -15.54 -16.58 -6.20
CA ARG A 659 -16.95 -16.14 -6.13
C ARG A 659 -17.88 -17.11 -6.84
N HIS A 660 -17.52 -17.53 -8.05
CA HIS A 660 -18.27 -18.50 -8.84
C HIS A 660 -18.51 -19.83 -8.11
N ARG A 661 -17.48 -20.36 -7.43
CA ARG A 661 -17.58 -21.58 -6.62
C ARG A 661 -18.52 -21.38 -5.43
N ARG A 662 -18.35 -20.27 -4.69
CA ARG A 662 -19.19 -19.93 -3.53
C ARG A 662 -20.66 -19.75 -3.89
N ALA A 663 -20.95 -19.09 -5.02
CA ALA A 663 -22.32 -18.92 -5.53
C ALA A 663 -23.02 -20.26 -5.85
N ARG A 664 -22.25 -21.35 -6.03
CA ARG A 664 -22.74 -22.72 -6.27
C ARG A 664 -22.70 -23.60 -5.02
N GLY A 665 -22.42 -23.02 -3.85
CA GLY A 665 -22.30 -23.76 -2.60
C GLY A 665 -21.02 -24.60 -2.49
N LEU A 666 -20.06 -24.43 -3.40
CA LEU A 666 -18.76 -25.10 -3.33
C LEU A 666 -17.77 -24.25 -2.52
N PRO A 667 -16.83 -24.88 -1.78
CA PRO A 667 -15.74 -24.14 -1.15
C PRO A 667 -14.92 -23.42 -2.22
N GLY A 668 -14.56 -22.17 -1.96
CA GLY A 668 -13.74 -21.34 -2.84
C GLY A 668 -13.29 -20.08 -2.12
N THR A 669 -11.98 -19.91 -1.97
CA THR A 669 -11.39 -18.71 -1.36
C THR A 669 -10.18 -18.30 -2.18
N ALA A 670 -10.15 -17.04 -2.63
CA ALA A 670 -8.96 -16.42 -3.21
C ALA A 670 -8.34 -15.47 -2.17
N LEU A 671 -7.04 -15.63 -1.92
CA LEU A 671 -6.27 -14.77 -1.03
C LEU A 671 -5.43 -13.82 -1.89
N ALA A 672 -5.87 -12.58 -2.02
CA ALA A 672 -5.18 -11.51 -2.74
C ALA A 672 -4.03 -10.97 -1.88
N TRP A 673 -2.92 -11.70 -1.84
CA TRP A 673 -1.77 -11.37 -1.01
C TRP A 673 -1.11 -10.04 -1.41
N GLY A 674 -0.71 -9.28 -0.38
CA GLY A 674 0.28 -8.21 -0.47
C GLY A 674 1.70 -8.74 -0.70
N LEU A 675 2.69 -7.84 -0.57
CA LEU A 675 4.09 -8.20 -0.72
C LEU A 675 4.55 -9.06 0.47
N TRP A 676 5.29 -10.14 0.20
CA TRP A 676 5.93 -10.97 1.22
C TRP A 676 7.41 -10.59 1.35
N ALA A 677 7.95 -10.58 2.57
CA ALA A 677 9.32 -10.16 2.87
C ALA A 677 10.41 -11.23 2.60
N ASP A 678 10.02 -12.47 2.27
CA ASP A 678 10.89 -13.64 2.42
C ASP A 678 11.84 -13.97 1.23
N GLU A 679 12.95 -14.62 1.56
CA GLU A 679 13.95 -15.15 0.63
C GLU A 679 13.45 -16.44 -0.04
N GLY A 680 13.37 -16.47 -1.38
CA GLY A 680 12.93 -17.63 -2.16
C GLY A 680 11.47 -17.63 -2.63
N GLY A 681 10.72 -16.55 -2.36
CA GLY A 681 9.41 -16.26 -2.94
C GLY A 681 9.46 -15.33 -4.16
N MET A 682 8.29 -14.94 -4.71
CA MET A 682 8.22 -13.94 -5.79
C MET A 682 8.75 -12.56 -5.37
N GLY A 683 8.73 -12.25 -4.07
CA GLY A 683 9.31 -11.03 -3.48
C GLY A 683 10.84 -11.04 -3.41
N SER A 684 11.50 -12.20 -3.56
CA SER A 684 12.97 -12.30 -3.43
C SER A 684 13.77 -11.72 -4.59
N ARG A 685 13.08 -11.08 -5.56
CA ARG A 685 13.71 -10.31 -6.64
C ARG A 685 13.88 -8.84 -6.27
N LEU A 686 13.21 -8.39 -5.21
CA LEU A 686 13.28 -7.04 -4.69
C LEU A 686 14.44 -6.97 -3.71
N ASP A 687 15.26 -5.94 -3.83
CA ASP A 687 16.28 -5.63 -2.83
C ASP A 687 15.66 -4.80 -1.67
N ALA A 688 16.48 -4.46 -0.68
CA ALA A 688 16.04 -3.64 0.46
C ALA A 688 15.43 -2.29 0.02
N THR A 689 15.99 -1.71 -1.04
CA THR A 689 15.55 -0.44 -1.63
C THR A 689 14.15 -0.55 -2.22
N ASP A 690 13.87 -1.63 -2.94
CA ASP A 690 12.56 -1.92 -3.50
C ASP A 690 11.52 -2.17 -2.41
N ILE A 691 11.88 -2.85 -1.32
CA ILE A 691 11.00 -3.07 -0.17
C ILE A 691 10.65 -1.73 0.51
N GLU A 692 11.64 -0.86 0.72
CA GLU A 692 11.44 0.46 1.30
C GLU A 692 10.51 1.32 0.42
N ARG A 693 10.71 1.29 -0.91
CA ARG A 693 9.83 1.97 -1.89
C ARG A 693 8.38 1.50 -1.78
N HIS A 694 8.15 0.20 -1.61
CA HIS A 694 6.80 -0.33 -1.37
C HIS A 694 6.23 0.20 -0.04
N GLY A 695 7.03 0.23 1.03
CA GLY A 695 6.64 0.81 2.32
C GLY A 695 6.19 2.26 2.21
N GLN A 696 6.90 3.08 1.45
CA GLN A 696 6.56 4.50 1.16
C GLN A 696 5.27 4.64 0.34
N SER A 697 4.89 3.64 -0.45
CA SER A 697 3.60 3.59 -1.17
C SER A 697 2.41 3.19 -0.29
N GLY A 698 2.65 2.96 1.01
CA GLY A 698 1.63 2.55 1.98
C GLY A 698 1.44 1.04 2.12
N ILE A 699 2.26 0.23 1.44
CA ILE A 699 2.17 -1.25 1.46
C ILE A 699 3.44 -1.82 2.07
N GLY A 700 3.33 -2.37 3.27
CA GLY A 700 4.44 -3.04 3.94
C GLY A 700 4.66 -4.46 3.42
N ALA A 701 5.88 -4.94 3.54
CA ALA A 701 6.20 -6.35 3.35
C ALA A 701 5.67 -7.18 4.54
N LEU A 702 5.02 -8.30 4.24
CA LEU A 702 4.50 -9.28 5.19
C LEU A 702 5.59 -10.30 5.55
N PRO A 703 6.00 -10.39 6.82
CA PRO A 703 6.81 -11.50 7.30
C PRO A 703 6.11 -12.85 7.09
N MET A 704 6.89 -13.92 6.91
CA MET A 704 6.35 -15.26 6.63
C MET A 704 5.39 -15.74 7.73
N ALA A 705 5.76 -15.55 9.00
CA ALA A 705 4.94 -15.97 10.14
C ALA A 705 3.58 -15.26 10.16
N ASP A 706 3.57 -13.94 9.92
CA ASP A 706 2.34 -13.14 9.88
C ASP A 706 1.45 -13.55 8.71
N GLY A 707 2.05 -13.82 7.55
CA GLY A 707 1.32 -14.31 6.38
C GLY A 707 0.69 -15.69 6.61
N LEU A 708 1.36 -16.60 7.33
CA LEU A 708 0.78 -17.89 7.71
C LEU A 708 -0.35 -17.73 8.74
N ALA A 709 -0.21 -16.83 9.70
CA ALA A 709 -1.30 -16.49 10.63
C ALA A 709 -2.52 -15.89 9.91
N LEU A 710 -2.29 -15.04 8.90
CA LEU A 710 -3.33 -14.51 8.03
C LEU A 710 -4.02 -15.58 7.18
N PHE A 711 -3.27 -16.60 6.74
CA PHE A 711 -3.85 -17.77 6.07
C PHE A 711 -4.83 -18.50 7.01
N ASP A 712 -4.44 -18.71 8.27
CA ASP A 712 -5.29 -19.35 9.28
C ASP A 712 -6.56 -18.52 9.55
N ALA A 713 -6.39 -17.21 9.74
CA ALA A 713 -7.51 -16.29 9.92
C ALA A 713 -8.48 -16.34 8.73
N ALA A 714 -7.97 -16.42 7.50
CA ALA A 714 -8.78 -16.51 6.30
C ALA A 714 -9.52 -17.85 6.16
N LEU A 715 -9.00 -18.95 6.72
CA LEU A 715 -9.71 -20.24 6.71
C LEU A 715 -10.98 -20.22 7.57
N ALA A 716 -11.03 -19.36 8.59
CA ALA A 716 -12.20 -19.14 9.45
C ALA A 716 -13.26 -18.20 8.85
N ARG A 717 -13.08 -17.76 7.60
CA ARG A 717 -13.94 -16.78 6.90
C ARG A 717 -14.79 -17.38 5.81
N ASP A 718 -15.97 -16.80 5.57
CA ASP A 718 -16.90 -17.21 4.50
C ASP A 718 -16.76 -16.39 3.22
N GLU A 719 -16.08 -15.25 3.29
CA GLU A 719 -15.78 -14.38 2.17
C GLU A 719 -15.00 -15.14 1.08
N ALA A 720 -15.47 -15.00 -0.16
CA ALA A 720 -14.86 -15.64 -1.33
C ALA A 720 -13.48 -15.06 -1.68
N VAL A 721 -13.28 -13.77 -1.42
CA VAL A 721 -12.04 -13.06 -1.72
C VAL A 721 -11.64 -12.23 -0.50
N LEU A 722 -10.45 -12.49 0.01
CA LEU A 722 -9.82 -11.74 1.10
C LEU A 722 -8.47 -11.22 0.62
N ALA A 723 -8.04 -10.09 1.15
CA ALA A 723 -6.78 -9.44 0.84
C ALA A 723 -5.93 -9.35 2.10
N PRO A 724 -5.06 -10.35 2.36
CA PRO A 724 -4.08 -10.24 3.42
C PRO A 724 -2.96 -9.29 2.97
N VAL A 725 -2.93 -8.10 3.56
CA VAL A 725 -2.01 -7.01 3.18
C VAL A 725 -1.59 -6.23 4.43
N ARG A 726 -0.29 -6.01 4.58
CA ARG A 726 0.26 -5.11 5.59
C ARG A 726 0.23 -3.69 5.04
N LEU A 727 -0.40 -2.78 5.77
CA LEU A 727 -0.49 -1.37 5.37
C LEU A 727 0.41 -0.52 6.27
N ASN A 728 1.15 0.40 5.67
CA ASN A 728 1.88 1.44 6.39
C ASN A 728 0.95 2.65 6.55
N HIS A 729 0.21 2.71 7.66
CA HIS A 729 -0.77 3.77 7.91
C HIS A 729 -0.15 5.18 8.01
N ALA A 730 1.12 5.29 8.41
CA ALA A 730 1.83 6.58 8.40
C ALA A 730 2.02 7.06 6.96
N ALA A 731 2.58 6.22 6.09
CA ALA A 731 2.73 6.54 4.67
C ALA A 731 1.38 6.80 3.97
N LEU A 732 0.32 6.06 4.32
CA LEU A 732 -1.03 6.33 3.79
C LEU A 732 -1.56 7.71 4.23
N ARG A 733 -1.28 8.16 5.46
CA ARG A 733 -1.61 9.52 5.91
C ARG A 733 -0.83 10.57 5.11
N ASP A 734 0.46 10.35 4.88
CA ASP A 734 1.30 11.27 4.11
C ASP A 734 0.80 11.41 2.67
N LEU A 735 0.45 10.29 2.03
CA LEU A 735 -0.16 10.27 0.69
C LEU A 735 -1.53 10.98 0.67
N ALA A 736 -2.33 10.83 1.73
CA ALA A 736 -3.60 11.53 1.86
C ALA A 736 -3.41 13.05 2.01
N GLU A 737 -2.43 13.47 2.80
CA GLU A 737 -2.09 14.89 2.99
C GLU A 737 -1.52 15.53 1.71
N ALA A 738 -0.78 14.75 0.91
CA ALA A 738 -0.26 15.14 -0.39
C ALA A 738 -1.32 15.11 -1.51
N GLY A 739 -2.52 14.57 -1.27
CA GLY A 739 -3.58 14.44 -2.28
C GLY A 739 -3.29 13.38 -3.35
N THR A 740 -2.38 12.44 -3.08
CA THR A 740 -1.94 11.39 -4.01
C THR A 740 -2.41 9.99 -3.61
N LEU A 741 -3.18 9.87 -2.53
CA LEU A 741 -3.74 8.60 -2.06
C LEU A 741 -4.64 7.95 -3.13
N PRO A 742 -4.39 6.68 -3.51
CA PRO A 742 -5.26 5.96 -4.44
C PRO A 742 -6.71 5.87 -3.92
N PRO A 743 -7.74 6.08 -4.77
CA PRO A 743 -9.14 6.03 -4.35
C PRO A 743 -9.54 4.73 -3.64
N LEU A 744 -8.93 3.60 -4.01
CA LEU A 744 -9.15 2.31 -3.36
C LEU A 744 -8.80 2.34 -1.86
N LEU A 745 -7.84 3.15 -1.43
CA LEU A 745 -7.37 3.24 -0.05
C LEU A 745 -8.03 4.39 0.74
N ALA A 746 -8.91 5.16 0.10
CA ALA A 746 -9.48 6.38 0.68
C ALA A 746 -10.23 6.16 2.01
N ASP A 747 -10.90 5.03 2.17
CA ASP A 747 -11.68 4.71 3.38
C ASP A 747 -10.79 4.29 4.57
N LEU A 748 -9.50 4.02 4.34
CA LEU A 748 -8.56 3.55 5.38
C LEU A 748 -7.82 4.68 6.11
N VAL A 749 -7.97 5.92 5.62
CA VAL A 749 -7.34 7.09 6.21
C VAL A 749 -8.40 8.13 6.51
N ARG A 750 -8.48 8.56 7.77
CA ARG A 750 -9.37 9.65 8.15
C ARG A 750 -8.68 10.99 7.88
N ALA A 751 -8.81 11.50 6.65
CA ALA A 751 -8.41 12.88 6.40
C ALA A 751 -9.35 13.82 7.18
N PRO A 752 -8.86 14.68 8.10
CA PRO A 752 -9.68 15.73 8.64
C PRO A 752 -10.11 16.61 7.47
N ARG A 753 -11.42 16.75 7.26
CA ARG A 753 -12.02 17.67 6.30
C ARG A 753 -11.76 19.10 6.76
N ARG A 754 -10.51 19.55 6.68
CA ARG A 754 -10.17 20.95 6.67
C ARG A 754 -10.58 21.45 5.29
N GLU A 755 -11.56 22.34 5.25
CA GLU A 755 -11.59 23.38 4.21
C GLU A 755 -10.27 24.14 4.34
N ARG A 756 -9.23 23.63 3.68
CA ARG A 756 -7.95 24.30 3.59
C ARG A 756 -8.13 25.32 2.48
N ALA A 757 -7.97 26.60 2.83
CA ALA A 757 -7.52 27.57 1.83
C ALA A 757 -6.29 26.96 1.15
N PRO A 758 -6.21 26.97 -0.19
CA PRO A 758 -5.16 26.27 -0.92
C PRO A 758 -3.80 26.75 -0.41
N LYS A 759 -2.98 25.82 0.13
CA LYS A 759 -1.54 26.06 0.15
C LYS A 759 -1.10 25.87 -1.29
N ASP A 760 -0.71 26.95 -1.93
CA ASP A 760 -0.17 27.00 -3.30
C ASP A 760 1.05 26.08 -3.44
N THR A 761 0.79 24.81 -3.71
CA THR A 761 1.76 23.81 -4.20
C THR A 761 1.19 23.08 -5.43
N GLY A 762 0.04 23.52 -5.94
CA GLY A 762 -0.51 23.05 -7.21
C GLY A 762 0.16 23.68 -8.43
N PRO A 763 -0.27 23.35 -9.66
CA PRO A 763 0.28 23.90 -10.93
C PRO A 763 0.43 25.43 -10.95
N ALA A 764 -0.42 26.16 -10.22
CA ALA A 764 -0.35 27.61 -10.08
C ALA A 764 0.90 28.12 -9.31
N SER A 765 1.49 27.30 -8.42
CA SER A 765 2.73 27.60 -7.69
C SER A 765 3.99 27.26 -8.48
N LEU A 766 3.88 26.42 -9.52
CA LEU A 766 4.98 26.06 -10.41
C LEU A 766 5.00 26.90 -11.69
N ALA A 767 3.95 27.69 -11.94
CA ALA A 767 3.91 28.66 -13.02
C ALA A 767 5.02 29.71 -12.83
N GLY A 768 6.00 29.72 -13.75
CA GLY A 768 7.19 30.58 -13.66
C GLY A 768 8.29 30.06 -12.71
N ALA A 769 8.23 28.80 -12.29
CA ALA A 769 9.35 28.16 -11.58
C ALA A 769 10.63 28.17 -12.43
N SER A 770 11.78 28.42 -11.79
CA SER A 770 13.07 28.39 -12.48
C SER A 770 13.46 26.96 -12.84
N VAL A 771 14.29 26.80 -13.87
CA VAL A 771 14.78 25.49 -14.32
C VAL A 771 15.54 24.78 -13.19
N GLU A 772 16.23 25.51 -12.33
CA GLU A 772 16.92 24.96 -11.15
C GLU A 772 15.95 24.34 -10.15
N ALA A 773 14.84 25.02 -9.85
CA ALA A 773 13.81 24.49 -8.95
C ALA A 773 13.14 23.24 -9.52
N LEU A 774 12.86 23.23 -10.83
CA LEU A 774 12.32 22.07 -11.53
C LEU A 774 13.34 20.92 -11.64
N THR A 775 14.63 21.23 -11.72
CA THR A 775 15.71 20.23 -11.71
C THR A 775 15.76 19.54 -10.36
N GLU A 776 15.68 20.27 -9.25
CA GLU A 776 15.62 19.68 -7.91
C GLU A 776 14.35 18.84 -7.71
N LEU A 777 13.20 19.28 -8.26
CA LEU A 777 11.96 18.50 -8.27
C LEU A 777 12.14 17.17 -9.03
N VAL A 778 12.69 17.21 -10.25
CA VAL A 778 12.94 16.01 -11.05
C VAL A 778 13.91 15.08 -10.33
N ARG A 779 15.02 15.59 -9.78
CA ARG A 779 15.99 14.79 -9.02
C ARG A 779 15.37 14.16 -7.78
N SER A 780 14.48 14.87 -7.10
CA SER A 780 13.76 14.34 -5.92
C SER A 780 12.89 13.16 -6.32
N HIS A 781 12.15 13.26 -7.43
CA HIS A 781 11.35 12.15 -7.93
C HIS A 781 12.18 11.00 -8.47
N VAL A 782 13.31 11.27 -9.13
CA VAL A 782 14.26 10.22 -9.59
C VAL A 782 14.85 9.48 -8.39
N ALA A 783 15.30 10.23 -7.37
CA ALA A 783 15.82 9.65 -6.14
C ALA A 783 14.78 8.75 -5.47
N ALA A 784 13.53 9.20 -5.40
CA ALA A 784 12.45 8.42 -4.81
C ALA A 784 12.00 7.21 -5.66
N VAL A 785 12.25 7.21 -6.98
CA VAL A 785 11.94 6.07 -7.87
C VAL A 785 13.07 5.04 -7.86
N LEU A 786 14.32 5.47 -7.79
CA LEU A 786 15.49 4.58 -7.77
C LEU A 786 15.95 4.23 -6.34
N GLY A 787 15.37 4.87 -5.33
CA GLY A 787 15.72 4.70 -3.92
C GLY A 787 17.11 5.22 -3.54
N TYR A 788 17.52 6.34 -4.14
CA TYR A 788 18.66 7.08 -3.64
C TYR A 788 18.32 7.83 -2.35
N ALA A 789 19.31 7.99 -1.45
CA ALA A 789 19.17 8.68 -0.17
C ALA A 789 18.71 10.16 -0.27
N GLY A 790 18.69 10.75 -1.46
CA GLY A 790 18.13 12.08 -1.71
C GLY A 790 18.46 12.64 -3.10
N PRO A 791 17.87 13.79 -3.48
CA PRO A 791 18.04 14.40 -4.81
C PRO A 791 19.51 14.68 -5.16
N ARG A 792 20.34 15.01 -4.17
CA ARG A 792 21.76 15.32 -4.36
C ARG A 792 22.60 14.14 -4.84
N ALA A 793 22.14 12.91 -4.59
CA ALA A 793 22.79 11.69 -5.10
C ALA A 793 22.52 11.45 -6.59
N VAL A 794 21.53 12.14 -7.18
CA VAL A 794 21.19 12.08 -8.60
C VAL A 794 21.96 13.17 -9.34
N GLU A 795 22.80 12.79 -10.29
CA GLU A 795 23.54 13.74 -11.14
C GLU A 795 22.63 14.37 -12.20
N GLU A 796 22.68 15.70 -12.36
CA GLU A 796 21.75 16.48 -13.20
C GLU A 796 21.84 16.19 -14.70
N GLN A 797 23.06 15.89 -15.19
CA GLN A 797 23.36 15.71 -16.62
C GLN A 797 23.55 14.24 -16.99
N ARG A 798 23.42 13.33 -16.02
CA ARG A 798 23.64 11.90 -16.26
C ARG A 798 22.40 11.30 -16.89
N ALA A 799 22.62 10.43 -17.89
CA ALA A 799 21.52 9.80 -18.60
C ALA A 799 20.71 8.89 -17.66
N PHE A 800 19.38 8.90 -17.79
CA PHE A 800 18.50 8.08 -16.95
C PHE A 800 18.83 6.58 -17.01
N THR A 801 19.23 6.06 -18.17
CA THR A 801 19.66 4.66 -18.33
C THR A 801 20.93 4.33 -17.53
N GLU A 802 21.84 5.30 -17.37
CA GLU A 802 23.07 5.13 -16.59
C GLU A 802 22.85 5.30 -15.08
N LEU A 803 21.74 5.96 -14.71
CA LEU A 803 21.24 6.03 -13.32
C LEU A 803 20.46 4.75 -12.95
N GLY A 804 20.14 3.89 -13.91
CA GLY A 804 19.41 2.64 -13.67
C GLY A 804 17.90 2.73 -13.89
N LEU A 805 17.39 3.77 -14.56
CA LEU A 805 16.00 3.74 -15.03
C LEU A 805 15.83 2.69 -16.12
N ASP A 806 14.82 1.84 -15.92
CA ASP A 806 14.24 0.95 -16.89
C ASP A 806 12.88 1.46 -17.39
N SER A 807 12.19 0.67 -18.22
CA SER A 807 10.88 1.07 -18.77
C SER A 807 9.79 1.20 -17.71
N LEU A 808 9.85 0.48 -16.58
CA LEU A 808 8.82 0.54 -15.53
C LEU A 808 9.02 1.75 -14.62
N THR A 809 10.26 1.95 -14.17
CA THR A 809 10.65 3.10 -13.36
C THR A 809 10.53 4.42 -14.12
N ALA A 810 10.72 4.43 -15.45
CA ALA A 810 10.42 5.60 -16.29
C ALA A 810 8.93 5.98 -16.30
N VAL A 811 8.04 4.98 -16.41
CA VAL A 811 6.58 5.15 -16.35
C VAL A 811 6.17 5.70 -14.99
N GLU A 812 6.75 5.19 -13.90
CA GLU A 812 6.52 5.68 -12.54
C GLU A 812 7.00 7.12 -12.35
N LEU A 813 8.21 7.46 -12.79
CA LEU A 813 8.76 8.82 -12.73
C LEU A 813 7.85 9.82 -13.45
N ARG A 814 7.43 9.49 -14.68
CA ARG A 814 6.54 10.35 -15.47
C ARG A 814 5.18 10.53 -14.80
N ASN A 815 4.63 9.50 -14.15
CA ASN A 815 3.39 9.61 -13.39
C ASN A 815 3.56 10.58 -12.21
N ARG A 816 4.60 10.39 -11.40
CA ARG A 816 4.89 11.27 -10.25
C ARG A 816 5.05 12.73 -10.67
N LEU A 817 5.77 12.98 -11.77
CA LEU A 817 5.94 14.32 -12.34
C LEU A 817 4.63 14.91 -12.88
N SER A 818 3.80 14.11 -13.54
CA SER A 818 2.49 14.56 -14.04
C SER A 818 1.59 15.00 -12.87
N THR A 819 1.57 14.23 -11.79
CA THR A 819 0.84 14.57 -10.56
C THR A 819 1.38 15.85 -9.91
N ALA A 820 2.71 15.95 -9.75
CA ALA A 820 3.34 17.12 -9.11
C ALA A 820 3.14 18.41 -9.91
N THR A 821 3.12 18.32 -11.24
CA THR A 821 3.05 19.49 -12.14
C THR A 821 1.64 19.79 -12.63
N GLY A 822 0.70 18.86 -12.51
CA GLY A 822 -0.63 18.94 -13.13
C GLY A 822 -0.61 18.85 -14.66
N LEU A 823 0.53 18.53 -15.28
CA LEU A 823 0.68 18.41 -16.72
C LEU A 823 0.36 17.00 -17.22
N ARG A 824 -0.15 16.90 -18.45
CA ARG A 824 -0.15 15.63 -19.20
C ARG A 824 1.21 15.45 -19.89
N LEU A 825 2.05 14.58 -19.33
CA LEU A 825 3.37 14.29 -19.86
C LEU A 825 3.34 13.05 -20.78
N PRO A 826 4.05 13.06 -21.92
CA PRO A 826 4.07 11.94 -22.87
C PRO A 826 4.82 10.74 -22.28
N ALA A 827 4.46 9.53 -22.71
CA ALA A 827 5.16 8.30 -22.30
C ALA A 827 6.63 8.28 -22.75
N THR A 828 6.98 9.05 -23.78
CA THR A 828 8.33 9.20 -24.32
C THR A 828 9.20 10.21 -23.56
N LEU A 829 8.68 10.89 -22.51
CA LEU A 829 9.37 11.99 -21.82
C LEU A 829 10.84 11.69 -21.47
N VAL A 830 11.09 10.53 -20.87
CA VAL A 830 12.43 10.10 -20.41
C VAL A 830 13.37 9.80 -21.58
N PHE A 831 12.82 9.52 -22.77
CA PHE A 831 13.59 9.29 -24.01
C PHE A 831 13.81 10.59 -24.78
N ASP A 832 12.80 11.45 -24.85
CA ASP A 832 12.86 12.75 -25.53
C ASP A 832 13.77 13.73 -24.77
N ALA A 833 13.82 13.60 -23.44
CA ALA A 833 14.65 14.37 -22.53
C ALA A 833 15.43 13.41 -21.61
N PRO A 834 16.63 12.94 -22.03
CA PRO A 834 17.30 11.79 -21.40
C PRO A 834 18.00 12.06 -20.07
N THR A 835 17.92 13.28 -19.54
CA THR A 835 18.57 13.70 -18.28
C THR A 835 17.60 14.46 -17.37
N PRO A 836 17.84 14.48 -16.03
CA PRO A 836 17.05 15.30 -15.11
C PRO A 836 16.93 16.77 -15.51
N SER A 837 18.03 17.37 -15.97
CA SER A 837 18.09 18.77 -16.45
C SER A 837 17.25 19.00 -17.72
N ALA A 838 17.27 18.06 -18.66
CA ALA A 838 16.49 18.15 -19.90
C ALA A 838 14.99 18.05 -19.61
N VAL A 839 14.58 17.16 -18.71
CA VAL A 839 13.18 17.06 -18.27
C VAL A 839 12.74 18.34 -17.59
N ALA A 840 13.55 18.91 -16.70
CA ALA A 840 13.24 20.16 -16.02
C ALA A 840 13.04 21.33 -17.00
N THR A 841 13.86 21.38 -18.06
CA THR A 841 13.73 22.38 -19.13
C THR A 841 12.42 22.21 -19.89
N GLU A 842 12.02 20.98 -20.20
CA GLU A 842 10.75 20.70 -20.88
C GLU A 842 9.53 21.00 -19.99
N LEU A 843 9.62 20.72 -18.69
CA LEU A 843 8.59 21.11 -17.72
C LEU A 843 8.44 22.64 -17.67
N ALA A 844 9.56 23.39 -17.63
CA ALA A 844 9.55 24.85 -17.63
C ALA A 844 8.87 25.43 -18.89
N ARG A 845 9.15 24.82 -20.04
CA ARG A 845 8.52 25.19 -21.32
C ARG A 845 7.00 24.99 -21.29
N ARG A 846 6.53 23.88 -20.73
CA ARG A 846 5.09 23.54 -20.64
C ARG A 846 4.33 24.31 -19.57
N LEU A 847 5.00 24.73 -18.51
CA LEU A 847 4.43 25.53 -17.41
C LEU A 847 4.45 27.04 -17.71
N SER A 848 5.12 27.47 -18.79
CA SER A 848 5.13 28.87 -19.22
C SER A 848 3.77 29.26 -19.80
N PRO A 849 3.21 30.44 -19.44
CA PRO A 849 1.94 30.89 -20.00
C PRO A 849 2.06 31.05 -21.53
N PRO A 850 1.02 30.71 -22.30
CA PRO A 850 1.03 30.92 -23.74
C PRO A 850 1.14 32.41 -24.04
N ASP A 851 2.23 32.82 -24.70
CA ASP A 851 2.38 34.18 -25.20
C ASP A 851 1.24 34.46 -26.20
N ALA A 852 0.46 35.53 -25.96
CA ALA A 852 -0.67 35.92 -26.79
C ALA A 852 -0.27 36.48 -28.17
N ARG A 853 0.85 36.04 -28.75
CA ARG A 853 1.39 36.47 -30.05
C ARG A 853 2.10 35.35 -30.84
N THR A 854 1.62 34.12 -30.85
CA THR A 854 2.11 33.12 -31.84
C THR A 854 1.04 32.25 -32.50
N ALA A 855 -0.25 32.43 -32.17
CA ALA A 855 -1.34 31.63 -32.75
C ALA A 855 -1.52 31.77 -34.28
N ASP A 856 -0.85 32.74 -34.93
CA ASP A 856 -0.86 32.94 -36.38
C ASP A 856 0.48 32.62 -37.07
N ALA A 857 1.53 32.24 -36.31
CA ALA A 857 2.85 31.89 -36.84
C ALA A 857 3.15 30.38 -36.77
N ASP A 858 2.59 29.67 -35.77
CA ASP A 858 2.88 28.24 -35.53
C ASP A 858 2.25 27.25 -36.54
N ARG A 859 1.48 27.74 -37.53
CA ARG A 859 0.98 26.91 -38.64
C ARG A 859 1.87 26.93 -39.89
N ALA A 860 2.88 27.80 -39.95
CA ALA A 860 3.76 27.92 -41.11
C ALA A 860 5.20 27.41 -40.86
N ASP A 861 5.61 27.20 -39.61
CA ASP A 861 7.01 26.91 -39.25
C ASP A 861 7.30 25.47 -38.76
N ALA A 862 6.27 24.63 -38.65
CA ALA A 862 6.43 23.24 -38.19
C ALA A 862 7.15 22.34 -39.21
N ASP A 863 6.91 22.56 -40.52
CA ASP A 863 7.58 21.79 -41.58
C ASP A 863 9.04 22.21 -41.79
N THR A 864 9.40 23.48 -41.51
CA THR A 864 10.77 24.00 -41.68
C THR A 864 11.70 23.66 -40.50
N ALA A 865 11.16 23.53 -39.29
CA ALA A 865 11.94 23.24 -38.09
C ALA A 865 12.38 21.77 -38.00
N ASP A 866 11.55 20.82 -38.44
CA ASP A 866 11.90 19.40 -38.47
C ASP A 866 12.98 19.12 -39.53
N ASP A 867 12.91 19.76 -40.68
CA ASP A 867 13.91 19.65 -41.75
C ASP A 867 15.30 20.18 -41.33
N ALA A 868 15.33 21.29 -40.59
CA ALA A 868 16.58 21.84 -40.05
C ALA A 868 17.18 20.92 -38.98
N ARG A 869 16.35 20.35 -38.12
CA ARG A 869 16.77 19.43 -37.05
C ARG A 869 17.28 18.09 -37.58
N VAL A 870 16.64 17.56 -38.63
CA VAL A 870 17.11 16.35 -39.32
C VAL A 870 18.45 16.60 -40.03
N ARG A 871 18.62 17.77 -40.67
CA ARG A 871 19.92 18.16 -41.28
C ARG A 871 21.04 18.26 -40.25
N ASP A 872 20.78 18.86 -39.10
CA ASP A 872 21.78 19.03 -38.04
C ASP A 872 22.17 17.66 -37.42
N LEU A 873 21.19 16.78 -37.20
CA LEU A 873 21.43 15.42 -36.72
C LEU A 873 22.22 14.58 -37.74
N LEU A 874 21.89 14.65 -39.04
CA LEU A 874 22.64 13.95 -40.09
C LEU A 874 24.09 14.45 -40.21
N ALA A 875 24.33 15.75 -40.00
CA ALA A 875 25.67 16.34 -40.03
C ALA A 875 26.57 15.88 -38.86
N THR A 876 26.00 15.42 -37.76
CA THR A 876 26.76 14.92 -36.59
C THR A 876 27.15 13.44 -36.68
N VAL A 877 26.61 12.68 -37.64
CA VAL A 877 26.93 11.25 -37.78
C VAL A 877 28.15 11.06 -38.69
N PRO A 878 29.22 10.38 -38.23
CA PRO A 878 30.38 10.10 -39.07
C PRO A 878 29.99 9.27 -40.30
N VAL A 879 30.48 9.66 -41.49
CA VAL A 879 30.16 9.01 -42.78
C VAL A 879 30.43 7.50 -42.78
N ALA A 880 31.43 7.04 -42.02
CA ALA A 880 31.72 5.61 -41.83
C ALA A 880 30.52 4.85 -41.23
N ARG A 881 29.82 5.42 -40.24
CA ARG A 881 28.62 4.80 -39.63
C ARG A 881 27.42 4.79 -40.58
N LEU A 882 27.29 5.81 -41.42
CA LEU A 882 26.24 5.84 -42.44
C LEU A 882 26.47 4.78 -43.52
N ARG A 883 27.73 4.45 -43.80
CA ARG A 883 28.11 3.40 -44.76
C ARG A 883 27.91 2.00 -44.15
N ASP A 884 28.31 1.77 -42.91
CA ASP A 884 28.17 0.47 -42.22
C ASP A 884 26.71 0.07 -41.99
N THR A 885 25.81 1.04 -41.87
CA THR A 885 24.36 0.83 -41.68
C THR A 885 23.58 0.71 -42.98
N GLY A 886 24.23 0.89 -44.14
CA GLY A 886 23.58 0.90 -45.46
C GLY A 886 22.71 2.14 -45.73
N LEU A 887 22.63 3.08 -44.78
CA LEU A 887 21.81 4.28 -44.88
C LEU A 887 22.32 5.24 -45.95
N LEU A 888 23.65 5.31 -46.13
CA LEU A 888 24.28 6.15 -47.16
C LEU A 888 23.83 5.77 -48.58
N THR A 889 23.67 4.48 -48.85
CA THR A 889 23.20 3.98 -50.15
C THR A 889 21.74 4.34 -50.40
N GLN A 890 20.89 4.30 -49.36
CA GLN A 890 19.49 4.71 -49.49
C GLN A 890 19.34 6.22 -49.70
N LEU A 891 20.14 7.03 -48.99
CA LEU A 891 20.15 8.49 -49.15
C LEU A 891 20.63 8.92 -50.53
N LEU A 892 21.63 8.24 -51.10
CA LEU A 892 22.09 8.49 -52.47
C LEU A 892 21.03 8.10 -53.53
N ALA A 893 20.34 6.97 -53.33
CA ALA A 893 19.24 6.56 -54.22
C ALA A 893 18.05 7.53 -54.18
N LEU A 894 17.77 8.14 -53.02
CA LEU A 894 16.78 9.20 -52.87
C LEU A 894 17.21 10.49 -53.59
N ALA A 895 18.49 10.88 -53.49
CA ALA A 895 19.01 12.06 -54.16
C ALA A 895 19.03 11.93 -55.70
N GLU A 896 19.33 10.75 -56.24
CA GLU A 896 19.22 10.48 -57.69
C GLU A 896 17.78 10.56 -58.19
N SER A 897 16.79 10.21 -57.35
CA SER A 897 15.37 10.25 -57.72
C SER A 897 14.76 11.65 -57.83
N GLU A 898 15.39 12.66 -57.20
CA GLU A 898 14.98 14.06 -57.29
C GLU A 898 15.62 14.79 -58.49
N SER A 899 16.81 14.38 -58.92
CA SER A 899 17.49 14.95 -60.10
C SER A 899 16.73 14.69 -61.42
N GLU A 900 15.93 13.62 -61.51
CA GLU A 900 15.10 13.33 -62.70
C GLU A 900 13.84 14.22 -62.83
N ARG A 901 13.60 15.15 -61.89
CA ARG A 901 12.38 16.00 -61.85
C ARG A 901 12.56 17.46 -62.25
N GLU A 902 13.68 17.87 -62.84
CA GLU A 902 13.77 19.20 -63.46
C GLU A 902 13.24 19.22 -64.91
N PRO A 903 12.37 20.18 -65.28
CA PRO A 903 11.80 20.27 -66.61
C PRO A 903 12.81 20.82 -67.63
N LYS A 904 13.08 20.03 -68.67
CA LYS A 904 13.74 20.50 -69.90
C LYS A 904 12.96 21.66 -70.53
N THR A 905 13.62 22.80 -70.72
CA THR A 905 13.26 23.81 -71.72
C THR A 905 14.33 23.93 -72.81
N PRO A 906 13.96 24.28 -74.07
CA PRO A 906 14.68 23.83 -75.25
C PRO A 906 15.58 24.90 -75.93
N ASP A 907 16.67 24.37 -76.50
CA ASP A 907 17.36 24.73 -77.75
C ASP A 907 18.18 26.04 -77.86
N GLY A 908 19.41 25.89 -78.37
CA GLY A 908 20.35 26.98 -78.70
C GLY A 908 21.83 26.57 -78.77
N ALA A 909 22.26 25.93 -79.87
CA ALA A 909 23.66 25.62 -80.21
C ALA A 909 24.47 26.86 -80.70
N PRO A 910 25.75 26.73 -81.11
CA PRO A 910 26.93 26.20 -80.43
C PRO A 910 28.07 27.25 -80.34
N GLY A 911 28.97 27.13 -79.36
CA GLY A 911 30.15 27.98 -79.25
C GLY A 911 31.25 27.30 -78.43
N ASP A 912 32.22 26.75 -79.16
CA ASP A 912 33.42 26.08 -78.69
C ASP A 912 34.45 27.12 -78.23
N ASP A 913 34.83 27.14 -76.94
CA ASP A 913 36.25 27.22 -76.54
C ASP A 913 36.43 26.84 -75.05
N ASN A 914 37.45 26.02 -74.82
CA ASN A 914 37.81 25.36 -73.58
C ASN A 914 38.32 26.34 -72.51
N THR A 915 37.70 26.34 -71.32
CA THR A 915 38.35 26.43 -70.00
C THR A 915 37.30 26.13 -68.95
N VAL A 916 37.28 24.89 -68.43
CA VAL A 916 36.35 24.49 -67.36
C VAL A 916 36.86 25.09 -66.05
N ASP A 917 36.05 25.99 -65.48
CA ASP A 917 36.22 26.51 -64.13
C ASP A 917 35.65 25.48 -63.14
N ILE A 918 36.48 25.01 -62.21
CA ILE A 918 36.13 23.98 -61.21
C ILE A 918 35.00 24.48 -60.29
N ASP A 919 34.88 25.79 -60.13
CA ASP A 919 33.88 26.41 -59.25
C ASP A 919 32.44 26.35 -59.83
N ALA A 920 32.26 25.88 -61.06
CA ALA A 920 30.95 25.75 -61.72
C ALA A 920 30.50 24.29 -61.98
N MET A 921 31.28 23.30 -61.55
CA MET A 921 30.95 21.88 -61.74
C MET A 921 29.96 21.41 -60.67
N ASP A 922 28.97 20.62 -61.07
CA ASP A 922 28.12 19.94 -60.11
C ASP A 922 28.85 18.76 -59.46
N VAL A 923 28.25 18.24 -58.39
CA VAL A 923 28.86 17.19 -57.57
C VAL A 923 29.01 15.88 -58.35
N ALA A 924 28.16 15.59 -59.34
CA ALA A 924 28.26 14.37 -60.14
C ALA A 924 29.44 14.45 -61.12
N ASP A 925 29.68 15.61 -61.72
CA ASP A 925 30.82 15.84 -62.62
C ASP A 925 32.16 15.86 -61.87
N LEU A 926 32.19 16.40 -60.64
CA LEU A 926 33.36 16.33 -59.76
C LEU A 926 33.68 14.91 -59.31
N ILE A 927 32.65 14.08 -59.08
CA ILE A 927 32.81 12.66 -58.74
C ILE A 927 33.32 11.88 -59.95
N HIS A 928 32.82 12.15 -61.16
CA HIS A 928 33.34 11.52 -62.39
C HIS A 928 34.79 11.91 -62.66
N LEU A 929 35.17 13.18 -62.48
CA LEU A 929 36.55 13.65 -62.60
C LEU A 929 37.50 12.98 -61.57
N ALA A 930 37.01 12.72 -60.36
CA ALA A 930 37.76 12.05 -59.30
C ALA A 930 37.88 10.52 -59.52
N MET A 931 36.91 9.93 -60.22
CA MET A 931 36.88 8.48 -60.52
C MET A 931 37.78 8.13 -61.72
N ASP A 932 37.82 8.97 -62.76
CA ASP A 932 38.67 8.75 -63.95
C ASP A 932 40.16 9.09 -63.71
N GLY A 933 40.50 9.71 -62.58
CA GLY A 933 41.88 10.02 -62.17
C GLY A 933 42.70 8.86 -61.60
N THR A 934 42.23 7.61 -61.71
CA THR A 934 42.91 6.42 -61.14
C THR A 934 43.35 5.35 -62.15
N GLU A 935 43.45 5.69 -63.44
CA GLU A 935 44.31 4.96 -64.38
C GLU A 935 45.36 5.87 -65.02
N SER A 936 46.48 6.09 -64.30
CA SER A 936 47.85 6.31 -64.82
C SER A 936 48.87 6.29 -63.68
#